data_AF-A0A6L5XX05-F1
#
_entry.id   AF-A0A6L5XX05-F1
#
_cell.length_a   1.000
_cell.length_b   1.000
_cell.length_c   1.000
_cell.angle_alpha   90.00
_cell.angle_beta   90.00
_cell.angle_gamma   90.00
#
_symmetry.space_group_name_H-M   'P 1'
#
loop_
_entity.id
_entity.type
_entity.pdbx_description
1 polymer ?
#
loop_
_entity_poly.entity_id
_entity_poly.type
_entity_poly.pdbx_seq_one_letter_code
_entity_poly.pdbx_strand_id
1 'polypeptide(L)'
;MRKIKKILFFVVLFLLFPIQSQAASEFDEQAKPHYEKDGNITWTTTDKKASPKATSWETIGFTLRADKCKTSNSGVPNGNDGNPRKDKKYATLMIKEEWKKSESIHNGTQVKTTFTIPQEEVTKAVKKAKINSMTLKLSGGNIYLNGIFKINYRNGKSEKILKTKEGICKLREIMYPDGVFWTRPQDFRDRFDVPVPYDPKPVPVYLTTMRYDTKKYTIIQRKKITSVKPHTNFETKTNQIPAKLDLKSGEDYYLYRTYWADMGEKEKEHKNGTYRRANGDLKTNYNPKLDFENYKVELRQLRNRFYDVTDQGIEIVCVYKKYKKASSKYCQEEIEEDIIEPFVDGIIQADERGREKFDSKEGIPSSEMQYVNVTTSEYLTQYKFRRYYGTKTYRKRIPTKKKKNKDGTLNPDRYVEVLRSYSYWKIIELNVYKLAYATVCNDSLPNHQITLLPSPDYSIPKITYVKHHNHLEEPVNGETTIGDIKVRNDSLIFNGKTIMSDNWCNTTTIAPNKLPVTKRISDTVCFANHLLVDAKKANGIYESEGYVTYRRICHIGADLEGNEIEYAIDNINNVTVHTPTICNIVLSDAKSYNQLLCPDRSVAGLVLDRKFRVSVPSNGYHSNLKGYGENDFSKYISKKEVKFSFDVYKNREFYPAGSWVTVNESDNEFYLPIWVSEGYHSIKARTRTINCDFNHKLEKEESNANVENENYVATDEKMVEVSGRLYGLTLYDISDYPIWRSVFRKNNSVSLTGIEYKIGCNNQNGCYVGRDAKQTFVMVNGSHPYFPNIGIQKTGYVSRFYLTSVGNLNSSYDEIRITPTYFYIGKNGERMEADVYYTETIGGKNHSLVKIGSELDKKNRKNIRLGEIYLSVPESEIEEKAKLVGCRIEKIKSEQAKAYSFCNIVIPEQLRTYIGANYTPDGKIPVTVDEKQVAKAMQKWYFEFYLPSEIHVCKKGYNILSYEKKKYGIDYKEPFWLKDGYLLVNFQIETVSDGVRKLSYTNEWNSVFGYCNMWEKEGFQYQKRDFFGRNFYFKNGDALLYYIEKSAARDYINSGTH
;
A
#
# COMPACT_ATOMS: atom_id res chain seq x y z
N MET A 1 -69.32 6.05 -53.36
CA MET A 1 -68.87 7.31 -54.00
C MET A 1 -67.97 8.06 -53.04
N ARG A 2 -66.85 8.58 -53.57
CA ARG A 2 -65.84 9.41 -52.90
C ARG A 2 -66.43 10.69 -52.28
N LYS A 3 -65.82 11.17 -51.18
CA LYS A 3 -65.30 12.55 -50.95
C LYS A 3 -65.09 12.73 -49.44
N ILE A 4 -63.88 12.88 -48.88
CA ILE A 4 -62.88 13.97 -48.96
C ILE A 4 -63.36 15.29 -48.32
N LYS A 5 -62.54 15.76 -47.35
CA LYS A 5 -62.34 17.11 -46.73
C LYS A 5 -63.14 17.42 -45.45
N LYS A 6 -62.48 17.51 -44.27
CA LYS A 6 -61.68 18.63 -43.65
C LYS A 6 -62.64 19.56 -42.86
N ILE A 7 -62.49 20.01 -41.60
CA ILE A 7 -61.41 20.15 -40.59
C ILE A 7 -62.13 20.35 -39.23
N LEU A 8 -61.64 19.77 -38.12
CA LEU A 8 -61.47 20.47 -36.84
C LEU A 8 -60.45 19.73 -35.97
N PHE A 9 -59.58 20.53 -35.36
CA PHE A 9 -58.34 20.18 -34.69
C PHE A 9 -58.62 19.58 -33.29
N PHE A 10 -58.17 18.35 -33.01
CA PHE A 10 -58.03 17.85 -31.64
C PHE A 10 -56.57 17.49 -31.40
N VAL A 11 -55.88 18.36 -30.66
CA VAL A 11 -54.54 18.13 -30.12
C VAL A 11 -54.71 17.30 -28.87
N VAL A 12 -54.36 16.01 -28.93
CA VAL A 12 -54.05 15.22 -27.73
C VAL A 12 -52.54 15.08 -27.68
N LEU A 13 -51.96 15.90 -26.81
CA LEU A 13 -50.55 15.98 -26.47
C LEU A 13 -50.15 14.72 -25.69
N PHE A 14 -49.42 13.79 -26.31
CA PHE A 14 -48.69 12.74 -25.59
C PHE A 14 -47.33 13.33 -25.17
N LEU A 15 -47.26 13.85 -23.95
CA LEU A 15 -46.02 14.28 -23.30
C LEU A 15 -46.00 13.77 -21.84
N LEU A 16 -45.14 12.77 -21.64
CA LEU A 16 -44.30 12.50 -20.46
C LEU A 16 -44.91 12.75 -19.06
N PHE A 17 -45.37 11.66 -18.43
CA PHE A 17 -45.01 11.38 -17.04
C PHE A 17 -44.21 10.08 -16.99
N PRO A 18 -43.11 10.02 -16.22
CA PRO A 18 -42.24 8.87 -16.17
C PRO A 18 -43.04 7.68 -15.63
N ILE A 19 -43.02 6.58 -16.37
CA ILE A 19 -43.33 5.27 -15.79
C ILE A 19 -42.24 5.06 -14.75
N GLN A 20 -42.57 5.33 -13.50
CA GLN A 20 -41.84 4.78 -12.37
C GLN A 20 -41.91 3.27 -12.55
N SER A 21 -40.83 2.73 -13.13
CA SER A 21 -40.38 1.38 -12.93
C SER A 21 -40.23 1.18 -11.42
N GLN A 22 -41.31 0.84 -10.75
CA GLN A 22 -41.26 0.21 -9.44
C GLN A 22 -41.14 -1.31 -9.65
N ALA A 23 -40.07 -1.69 -10.34
CA ALA A 23 -39.31 -2.87 -9.99
C ALA A 23 -38.05 -2.36 -9.28
N ALA A 24 -38.25 -1.70 -8.13
CA ALA A 24 -37.21 -1.71 -7.13
C ALA A 24 -37.06 -3.18 -6.75
N SER A 25 -35.98 -3.82 -7.20
CA SER A 25 -35.55 -5.06 -6.60
C SER A 25 -35.41 -4.78 -5.11
N GLU A 26 -36.31 -5.31 -4.28
CA GLU A 26 -36.07 -5.42 -2.86
C GLU A 26 -34.71 -6.11 -2.72
N PHE A 27 -33.70 -5.33 -2.33
CA PHE A 27 -32.46 -5.89 -1.82
C PHE A 27 -32.88 -6.74 -0.61
N ASP A 28 -32.46 -8.00 -0.56
CA ASP A 28 -32.66 -8.85 0.63
C ASP A 28 -32.30 -8.04 1.87
N GLU A 29 -33.18 -8.03 2.88
CA GLU A 29 -33.02 -7.24 4.09
C GLU A 29 -31.63 -7.52 4.69
N GLN A 30 -30.78 -6.49 4.76
CA GLN A 30 -29.42 -6.62 5.28
C GLN A 30 -29.47 -7.26 6.68
N ALA A 31 -28.64 -8.28 6.91
CA ALA A 31 -28.59 -8.99 8.19
C ALA A 31 -28.40 -8.00 9.36
N LYS A 32 -29.15 -8.18 10.45
CA LYS A 32 -29.14 -7.30 11.64
C LYS A 32 -28.59 -8.06 12.88
N PRO A 33 -27.28 -8.32 12.93
CA PRO A 33 -26.66 -8.92 14.11
C PRO A 33 -26.75 -8.00 15.32
N HIS A 34 -27.03 -8.62 16.46
CA HIS A 34 -27.16 -7.96 17.75
C HIS A 34 -26.63 -8.85 18.86
N TYR A 35 -26.29 -8.21 19.99
CA TYR A 35 -25.95 -8.92 21.21
C TYR A 35 -27.22 -9.40 21.92
N GLU A 36 -27.20 -10.64 22.34
CA GLU A 36 -28.20 -11.24 23.24
C GLU A 36 -27.85 -10.92 24.70
N LYS A 37 -28.82 -11.13 25.61
CA LYS A 37 -28.64 -10.87 27.05
C LYS A 37 -27.51 -11.68 27.69
N ASP A 38 -27.18 -12.83 27.11
CA ASP A 38 -26.09 -13.71 27.54
C ASP A 38 -24.72 -13.29 26.97
N GLY A 39 -24.68 -12.29 26.08
CA GLY A 39 -23.47 -11.74 25.46
C GLY A 39 -23.12 -12.38 24.10
N ASN A 40 -23.92 -13.31 23.61
CA ASN A 40 -23.73 -13.93 22.30
C ASN A 40 -24.15 -12.97 21.17
N ILE A 41 -23.52 -13.05 19.99
CA ILE A 41 -23.98 -12.33 18.81
C ILE A 41 -24.85 -13.27 17.97
N THR A 42 -26.11 -12.88 17.73
CA THR A 42 -27.08 -13.68 16.97
C THR A 42 -27.66 -12.90 15.79
N TRP A 43 -27.85 -13.59 14.65
CA TRP A 43 -28.60 -13.08 13.50
C TRP A 43 -29.06 -14.21 12.59
N THR A 44 -29.95 -13.87 11.67
CA THR A 44 -30.48 -14.79 10.68
C THR A 44 -30.32 -14.24 9.27
N THR A 45 -29.97 -15.11 8.32
CA THR A 45 -29.98 -14.84 6.88
C THR A 45 -30.98 -15.76 6.19
N THR A 46 -31.53 -15.32 5.06
CA THR A 46 -32.42 -16.13 4.21
C THR A 46 -31.87 -16.14 2.81
N ASP A 47 -31.62 -17.32 2.25
CA ASP A 47 -31.04 -17.50 0.92
C ASP A 47 -31.90 -18.45 0.07
N LYS A 48 -31.88 -18.31 -1.27
CA LYS A 48 -32.53 -19.28 -2.16
C LYS A 48 -31.80 -20.63 -2.10
N LYS A 49 -32.55 -21.73 -2.01
CA LYS A 49 -31.99 -23.08 -1.97
C LYS A 49 -31.38 -23.43 -3.34
N ALA A 50 -30.08 -23.73 -3.35
CA ALA A 50 -29.40 -24.17 -4.57
C ALA A 50 -29.95 -25.50 -5.09
N SER A 51 -30.09 -25.64 -6.41
CA SER A 51 -30.43 -26.92 -7.04
C SER A 51 -29.30 -27.95 -6.82
N PRO A 52 -29.60 -29.24 -6.59
CA PRO A 52 -28.59 -30.28 -6.35
C PRO A 52 -27.52 -30.43 -7.46
N LYS A 53 -27.77 -29.86 -8.64
CA LYS A 53 -26.90 -29.91 -9.82
C LYS A 53 -26.14 -28.60 -10.10
N ALA A 54 -26.30 -27.56 -9.27
CA ALA A 54 -25.71 -26.24 -9.51
C ALA A 54 -24.50 -25.94 -8.60
N THR A 55 -23.65 -25.00 -9.02
CA THR A 55 -22.63 -24.39 -8.14
C THR A 55 -23.31 -23.77 -6.94
N SER A 56 -22.84 -24.11 -5.74
CA SER A 56 -23.37 -23.59 -4.48
C SER A 56 -22.26 -22.98 -3.63
N TRP A 57 -22.65 -22.25 -2.60
CA TRP A 57 -21.73 -21.66 -1.64
C TRP A 57 -22.28 -21.86 -0.23
N GLU A 58 -21.38 -21.79 0.74
CA GLU A 58 -21.74 -21.78 2.16
C GLU A 58 -20.89 -20.77 2.91
N THR A 59 -21.51 -20.06 3.85
CA THR A 59 -20.79 -19.23 4.83
C THR A 59 -20.20 -20.15 5.89
N ILE A 60 -18.87 -20.18 5.99
CA ILE A 60 -18.11 -21.03 6.93
C ILE A 60 -17.47 -20.23 8.06
N GLY A 61 -17.54 -18.89 8.00
CA GLY A 61 -16.89 -18.02 8.95
C GLY A 61 -17.23 -16.56 8.72
N PHE A 62 -16.75 -15.71 9.62
CA PHE A 62 -16.77 -14.26 9.49
C PHE A 62 -15.42 -13.71 9.90
N THR A 63 -15.05 -12.58 9.31
CA THR A 63 -13.98 -11.72 9.81
C THR A 63 -14.60 -10.56 10.58
N LEU A 64 -14.01 -10.22 11.72
CA LEU A 64 -14.48 -9.18 12.64
C LEU A 64 -13.49 -8.02 12.66
N ARG A 65 -13.99 -6.79 12.54
CA ARG A 65 -13.21 -5.53 12.52
C ARG A 65 -13.92 -4.38 13.23
N ALA A 66 -13.18 -3.32 13.57
CA ALA A 66 -13.76 -2.06 14.02
C ALA A 66 -14.23 -1.16 12.86
N ASP A 67 -13.60 -1.27 11.68
CA ASP A 67 -13.80 -0.37 10.56
C ASP A 67 -14.38 -1.08 9.32
N LYS A 68 -15.04 -0.33 8.44
CA LYS A 68 -15.55 -0.84 7.17
C LYS A 68 -14.43 -1.15 6.17
N CYS A 69 -14.67 -2.10 5.29
CA CYS A 69 -13.80 -2.51 4.20
C CYS A 69 -13.92 -1.60 2.96
N LYS A 70 -14.58 -0.44 3.09
CA LYS A 70 -14.82 0.57 2.03
C LYS A 70 -15.54 -0.02 0.81
N THR A 71 -16.60 -0.80 1.04
CA THR A 71 -17.40 -1.36 -0.05
C THR A 71 -18.04 -0.27 -0.91
N SER A 72 -17.70 -0.21 -2.20
CA SER A 72 -18.27 0.80 -3.10
C SER A 72 -19.68 0.39 -3.55
N ASN A 73 -20.64 1.32 -3.53
CA ASN A 73 -21.99 1.06 -4.05
C ASN A 73 -22.04 0.99 -5.59
N SER A 74 -20.92 1.21 -6.28
CA SER A 74 -20.82 1.39 -7.75
C SER A 74 -20.78 0.10 -8.58
N GLY A 75 -20.97 -1.07 -7.97
CA GLY A 75 -21.20 -2.33 -8.70
C GLY A 75 -19.97 -3.09 -9.22
N VAL A 76 -18.74 -2.53 -9.15
CA VAL A 76 -17.50 -3.24 -9.51
C VAL A 76 -16.41 -2.97 -8.45
N PRO A 77 -15.98 -3.98 -7.68
CA PRO A 77 -14.93 -3.82 -6.68
C PRO A 77 -13.56 -3.54 -7.32
N ASN A 78 -12.87 -2.47 -6.90
CA ASN A 78 -11.46 -2.23 -7.24
C ASN A 78 -10.53 -3.14 -6.40
N GLY A 79 -9.21 -3.12 -6.65
CA GLY A 79 -8.24 -4.06 -6.05
C GLY A 79 -8.22 -4.17 -4.52
N ASN A 80 -8.73 -3.17 -3.78
CA ASN A 80 -8.81 -3.18 -2.32
C ASN A 80 -10.26 -3.09 -1.76
N ASP A 81 -11.27 -3.09 -2.63
CA ASP A 81 -12.69 -3.01 -2.25
C ASP A 81 -13.15 -4.35 -1.63
N GLY A 82 -13.68 -4.29 -0.40
CA GLY A 82 -14.22 -5.45 0.30
C GLY A 82 -13.18 -6.48 0.73
N ASN A 83 -11.94 -6.04 1.05
CA ASN A 83 -10.91 -6.89 1.67
C ASN A 83 -10.87 -6.68 3.21
N PRO A 84 -11.44 -7.59 4.01
CA PRO A 84 -11.43 -7.52 5.47
C PRO A 84 -10.08 -7.91 6.09
N ARG A 85 -9.13 -8.42 5.31
CA ARG A 85 -7.76 -8.75 5.76
C ARG A 85 -6.74 -7.74 5.22
N LYS A 86 -7.15 -6.51 4.94
CA LYS A 86 -6.31 -5.41 4.42
C LYS A 86 -5.15 -4.98 5.33
N ASP A 87 -5.21 -5.35 6.60
CA ASP A 87 -4.20 -5.12 7.64
C ASP A 87 -4.36 -6.23 8.71
N LYS A 88 -3.55 -6.24 9.79
CA LYS A 88 -3.71 -7.21 10.89
C LYS A 88 -4.76 -6.82 11.96
N LYS A 89 -5.59 -5.80 11.74
CA LYS A 89 -6.64 -5.35 12.68
C LYS A 89 -7.97 -6.08 12.42
N TYR A 90 -7.91 -7.41 12.35
CA TYR A 90 -9.08 -8.27 12.21
C TYR A 90 -8.91 -9.55 13.02
N ALA A 91 -10.03 -10.22 13.24
CA ALA A 91 -10.05 -11.60 13.73
C ALA A 91 -10.90 -12.47 12.83
N THR A 92 -10.54 -13.75 12.73
CA THR A 92 -11.31 -14.75 11.99
C THR A 92 -12.12 -15.57 12.99
N LEU A 93 -13.42 -15.63 12.78
CA LEU A 93 -14.40 -16.44 13.50
C LEU A 93 -14.88 -17.54 12.55
N MET A 94 -14.30 -18.73 12.62
CA MET A 94 -14.80 -19.88 11.86
C MET A 94 -16.03 -20.45 12.57
N ILE A 95 -17.14 -20.56 11.85
CA ILE A 95 -18.41 -21.03 12.41
C ILE A 95 -18.29 -22.54 12.67
N LYS A 96 -18.58 -22.95 13.90
CA LYS A 96 -18.74 -24.36 14.28
C LYS A 96 -20.17 -24.82 14.02
N GLU A 97 -20.39 -26.13 13.86
CA GLU A 97 -21.72 -26.68 13.59
C GLU A 97 -22.73 -26.32 14.69
N GLU A 98 -22.31 -26.30 15.96
CA GLU A 98 -23.16 -25.89 17.08
C GLU A 98 -23.53 -24.39 17.09
N TRP A 99 -22.88 -23.55 16.27
CA TRP A 99 -23.15 -22.11 16.15
C TRP A 99 -24.05 -21.77 14.95
N LYS A 100 -24.52 -22.79 14.21
CA LYS A 100 -25.29 -22.63 12.98
C LYS A 100 -26.52 -23.52 13.01
N LYS A 101 -27.70 -22.94 12.80
CA LYS A 101 -28.96 -23.67 12.64
C LYS A 101 -29.63 -23.29 11.33
N SER A 102 -29.82 -24.26 10.43
CA SER A 102 -30.46 -24.04 9.13
C SER A 102 -31.80 -24.76 9.03
N GLU A 103 -32.82 -24.08 8.52
CA GLU A 103 -34.16 -24.63 8.26
C GLU A 103 -34.63 -24.28 6.84
N SER A 104 -35.31 -25.21 6.17
CA SER A 104 -35.91 -24.95 4.84
C SER A 104 -37.26 -24.25 5.02
N ILE A 105 -37.44 -23.11 4.36
CA ILE A 105 -38.68 -22.32 4.39
C ILE A 105 -39.25 -22.13 2.98
N HIS A 106 -40.47 -21.60 2.89
CA HIS A 106 -41.17 -21.34 1.62
C HIS A 106 -41.22 -22.57 0.68
N ASN A 107 -41.87 -23.65 1.14
CA ASN A 107 -42.00 -24.93 0.41
C ASN A 107 -40.67 -25.55 -0.06
N GLY A 108 -39.58 -25.29 0.66
CA GLY A 108 -38.26 -25.84 0.36
C GLY A 108 -37.47 -25.08 -0.70
N THR A 109 -37.93 -23.90 -1.11
CA THR A 109 -37.24 -23.05 -2.11
C THR A 109 -36.24 -22.07 -1.49
N GLN A 110 -36.29 -21.84 -0.18
CA GLN A 110 -35.38 -20.98 0.57
C GLN A 110 -34.82 -21.70 1.81
N VAL A 111 -33.63 -21.31 2.23
CA VAL A 111 -32.96 -21.77 3.46
C VAL A 111 -32.76 -20.57 4.37
N LYS A 112 -33.27 -20.68 5.58
CA LYS A 112 -33.07 -19.70 6.65
C LYS A 112 -31.98 -20.23 7.58
N THR A 113 -30.90 -19.47 7.75
CA THR A 113 -29.75 -19.86 8.60
C THR A 113 -29.57 -18.86 9.71
N THR A 114 -29.63 -19.34 10.96
CA THR A 114 -29.33 -18.56 12.16
C THR A 114 -27.91 -18.86 12.62
N PHE A 115 -27.14 -17.80 12.84
CA PHE A 115 -25.79 -17.85 13.39
C PHE A 115 -25.82 -17.33 14.82
N THR A 116 -25.15 -18.03 15.74
CA THR A 116 -24.99 -17.63 17.15
C THR A 116 -23.53 -17.79 17.56
N ILE A 117 -22.81 -16.69 17.72
CA ILE A 117 -21.39 -16.70 18.12
C ILE A 117 -21.30 -16.52 19.64
N PRO A 118 -20.67 -17.46 20.37
CA PRO A 118 -20.52 -17.37 21.82
C PRO A 118 -19.72 -16.14 22.28
N GLN A 119 -20.12 -15.54 23.41
CA GLN A 119 -19.47 -14.36 23.98
C GLN A 119 -17.94 -14.51 24.11
N GLU A 120 -17.46 -15.67 24.58
CA GLU A 120 -16.02 -15.90 24.78
C GLU A 120 -15.21 -15.76 23.48
N GLU A 121 -15.77 -16.23 22.37
CA GLU A 121 -15.13 -16.21 21.06
C GLU A 121 -15.20 -14.80 20.45
N VAL A 122 -16.29 -14.07 20.70
CA VAL A 122 -16.39 -12.64 20.38
C VAL A 122 -15.32 -11.85 21.13
N THR A 123 -15.15 -12.06 22.44
CA THR A 123 -14.13 -11.36 23.25
C THR A 123 -12.71 -11.66 22.74
N LYS A 124 -12.38 -12.92 22.44
CA LYS A 124 -11.09 -13.29 21.83
C LYS A 124 -10.87 -12.59 20.49
N ALA A 125 -11.91 -12.53 19.66
CA ALA A 125 -11.86 -11.89 18.36
C ALA A 125 -11.70 -10.36 18.45
N VAL A 126 -12.42 -9.69 19.35
CA VAL A 126 -12.31 -8.25 19.62
C VAL A 126 -10.88 -7.89 20.06
N LYS A 127 -10.30 -8.67 20.98
CA LYS A 127 -8.90 -8.51 21.41
C LYS A 127 -7.91 -8.71 20.26
N LYS A 128 -8.08 -9.78 19.47
CA LYS A 128 -7.21 -10.08 18.31
C LYS A 128 -7.30 -9.00 17.22
N ALA A 129 -8.48 -8.44 17.02
CA ALA A 129 -8.73 -7.36 16.07
C ALA A 129 -8.26 -5.97 16.58
N LYS A 130 -7.67 -5.89 17.79
CA LYS A 130 -7.17 -4.65 18.42
C LYS A 130 -8.27 -3.57 18.59
N ILE A 131 -9.50 -4.00 18.90
CA ILE A 131 -10.63 -3.09 19.12
C ILE A 131 -10.55 -2.50 20.54
N ASN A 132 -10.73 -1.18 20.64
CA ASN A 132 -10.74 -0.41 21.88
C ASN A 132 -11.73 0.78 21.82
N SER A 133 -11.82 1.54 22.91
CA SER A 133 -12.72 2.70 23.07
C SER A 133 -12.58 3.72 21.94
N MET A 134 -11.35 4.02 21.51
CA MET A 134 -11.07 4.95 20.41
C MET A 134 -11.56 4.40 19.06
N THR A 135 -11.25 3.14 18.75
CA THR A 135 -11.69 2.53 17.47
C THR A 135 -13.20 2.42 17.36
N LEU A 136 -13.90 2.14 18.48
CA LEU A 136 -15.35 2.09 18.53
C LEU A 136 -15.98 3.49 18.37
N LYS A 137 -15.35 4.53 18.94
CA LYS A 137 -15.79 5.91 18.73
C LYS A 137 -15.68 6.32 17.26
N LEU A 138 -14.59 5.94 16.59
CA LEU A 138 -14.37 6.21 15.16
C LEU A 138 -15.34 5.44 14.26
N SER A 139 -15.81 4.26 14.67
CA SER A 139 -16.77 3.44 13.93
C SER A 139 -18.24 3.78 14.20
N GLY A 140 -18.52 4.79 15.03
CA GLY A 140 -19.87 5.14 15.44
C GLY A 140 -20.50 4.11 16.39
N GLY A 141 -19.69 3.37 17.15
CA GLY A 141 -20.14 2.39 18.16
C GLY A 141 -20.43 1.00 17.61
N ASN A 142 -20.01 0.71 16.37
CA ASN A 142 -20.23 -0.60 15.74
C ASN A 142 -18.93 -1.40 15.58
N ILE A 143 -19.05 -2.70 15.57
CA ILE A 143 -18.08 -3.61 14.94
C ILE A 143 -18.67 -4.12 13.62
N TYR A 144 -17.84 -4.61 12.71
CA TYR A 144 -18.27 -5.07 11.39
C TYR A 144 -17.91 -6.53 11.17
N LEU A 145 -18.90 -7.33 10.74
CA LEU A 145 -18.72 -8.70 10.31
C LEU A 145 -18.66 -8.79 8.77
N ASN A 146 -17.73 -9.58 8.25
CA ASN A 146 -17.60 -9.86 6.82
C ASN A 146 -17.48 -11.35 6.55
N GLY A 147 -18.34 -11.90 5.69
CA GLY A 147 -18.47 -13.34 5.46
C GLY A 147 -17.21 -14.00 4.89
N ILE A 148 -16.94 -15.22 5.34
CA ILE A 148 -15.94 -16.14 4.80
C ILE A 148 -16.69 -17.29 4.14
N PHE A 149 -16.43 -17.51 2.87
CA PHE A 149 -17.21 -18.39 2.03
C PHE A 149 -16.41 -19.59 1.56
N LYS A 150 -17.09 -20.72 1.40
CA LYS A 150 -16.61 -21.87 0.64
C LYS A 150 -17.51 -22.06 -0.58
N ILE A 151 -16.88 -22.22 -1.74
CA ILE A 151 -17.56 -22.44 -3.02
C ILE A 151 -17.50 -23.92 -3.37
N ASN A 152 -18.66 -24.52 -3.61
CA ASN A 152 -18.80 -25.88 -4.10
C ASN A 152 -19.10 -25.82 -5.60
N TYR A 153 -18.06 -25.98 -6.43
CA TYR A 153 -18.17 -25.94 -7.89
C TYR A 153 -18.40 -27.34 -8.48
N ARG A 154 -19.35 -27.46 -9.42
CA ARG A 154 -19.62 -28.71 -10.15
C ARG A 154 -19.67 -28.44 -11.66
N ASN A 155 -18.72 -29.01 -12.40
CA ASN A 155 -18.70 -29.04 -13.87
C ASN A 155 -18.78 -30.51 -14.32
N GLY A 156 -19.72 -30.85 -15.21
CA GLY A 156 -20.01 -32.18 -15.77
C GLY A 156 -19.19 -33.40 -15.26
N LYS A 157 -19.90 -34.38 -14.67
CA LYS A 157 -19.43 -35.71 -14.21
C LYS A 157 -18.24 -35.78 -13.24
N SER A 158 -17.57 -34.69 -12.85
CA SER A 158 -16.54 -34.72 -11.79
C SER A 158 -16.66 -33.54 -10.81
N GLU A 159 -16.72 -33.84 -9.51
CA GLU A 159 -16.65 -32.83 -8.45
C GLU A 159 -15.21 -32.31 -8.33
N LYS A 160 -14.99 -31.05 -8.69
CA LYS A 160 -13.74 -30.34 -8.33
C LYS A 160 -14.09 -29.29 -7.29
N ILE A 161 -13.87 -29.62 -6.01
CA ILE A 161 -14.03 -28.66 -4.92
C ILE A 161 -12.87 -27.66 -5.02
N LEU A 162 -13.15 -26.37 -5.23
CA LEU A 162 -12.19 -25.29 -4.97
C LEU A 162 -12.00 -25.19 -3.45
N LYS A 163 -11.16 -26.08 -2.88
CA LYS A 163 -10.77 -26.03 -1.46
C LYS A 163 -9.67 -25.00 -1.28
N THR A 164 -9.98 -23.87 -0.66
CA THR A 164 -9.01 -23.23 0.22
C THR A 164 -9.32 -23.71 1.65
N LYS A 165 -8.32 -24.19 2.39
CA LYS A 165 -8.48 -24.58 3.81
C LYS A 165 -8.94 -23.41 4.70
N GLU A 166 -8.83 -22.17 4.21
CA GLU A 166 -9.09 -20.94 4.96
C GLU A 166 -10.37 -20.18 4.54
N GLY A 167 -11.09 -20.65 3.50
CA GLY A 167 -12.21 -19.94 2.90
C GLY A 167 -11.82 -18.69 2.11
N ILE A 168 -12.74 -18.17 1.29
CA ILE A 168 -12.57 -16.94 0.52
C ILE A 168 -13.21 -15.80 1.33
N CYS A 169 -12.45 -14.72 1.56
CA CYS A 169 -12.88 -13.63 2.43
C CYS A 169 -12.82 -12.25 1.76
N LYS A 170 -12.30 -12.14 0.54
CA LYS A 170 -12.34 -10.90 -0.24
C LYS A 170 -13.59 -10.90 -1.11
N LEU A 171 -14.39 -9.85 -1.00
CA LEU A 171 -15.65 -9.71 -1.74
C LEU A 171 -15.46 -9.91 -3.26
N ARG A 172 -14.41 -9.32 -3.84
CA ARG A 172 -14.10 -9.45 -5.28
C ARG A 172 -13.85 -10.90 -5.71
N GLU A 173 -13.05 -11.64 -4.94
CA GLU A 173 -12.70 -13.04 -5.25
C GLU A 173 -13.93 -13.97 -5.14
N ILE A 174 -14.89 -13.62 -4.28
CA ILE A 174 -16.15 -14.35 -4.14
C ILE A 174 -17.10 -14.00 -5.28
N MET A 175 -17.22 -12.72 -5.63
CA MET A 175 -18.11 -12.24 -6.70
C MET A 175 -17.64 -12.67 -8.09
N TYR A 176 -16.34 -12.81 -8.30
CA TYR A 176 -15.75 -13.17 -9.60
C TYR A 176 -14.65 -14.24 -9.43
N PRO A 177 -14.99 -15.47 -9.03
CA PRO A 177 -14.02 -16.55 -8.94
C PRO A 177 -13.63 -17.03 -10.34
N ASP A 178 -12.36 -17.35 -10.56
CA ASP A 178 -11.88 -17.85 -11.85
C ASP A 178 -12.67 -19.09 -12.30
N GLY A 179 -13.32 -18.99 -13.46
CA GLY A 179 -14.09 -20.08 -14.06
C GLY A 179 -15.47 -20.36 -13.43
N VAL A 180 -15.97 -19.50 -12.54
CA VAL A 180 -17.30 -19.63 -11.92
C VAL A 180 -18.19 -18.43 -12.29
N PHE A 181 -19.41 -18.70 -12.76
CA PHE A 181 -20.40 -17.66 -13.06
C PHE A 181 -21.55 -17.67 -12.05
N TRP A 182 -21.75 -16.58 -11.32
CA TRP A 182 -22.91 -16.40 -10.45
C TRP A 182 -24.05 -15.71 -11.20
N THR A 183 -25.28 -16.18 -11.02
CA THR A 183 -26.48 -15.51 -11.56
C THR A 183 -26.70 -14.14 -10.93
N ARG A 184 -26.33 -13.98 -9.65
CA ARG A 184 -26.43 -12.73 -8.88
C ARG A 184 -25.20 -12.55 -7.97
N PRO A 185 -24.04 -12.14 -8.48
CA PRO A 185 -22.84 -11.90 -7.67
C PRO A 185 -23.06 -10.84 -6.57
N GLN A 186 -24.04 -9.96 -6.75
CA GLN A 186 -24.32 -8.90 -5.78
C GLN A 186 -24.87 -9.42 -4.45
N ASP A 187 -25.44 -10.63 -4.43
CA ASP A 187 -26.02 -11.25 -3.23
C ASP A 187 -24.96 -11.55 -2.15
N PHE A 188 -23.65 -11.47 -2.45
CA PHE A 188 -22.60 -11.63 -1.44
C PHE A 188 -22.34 -10.36 -0.61
N ARG A 189 -22.83 -9.20 -1.07
CA ARG A 189 -22.53 -7.90 -0.42
C ARG A 189 -23.28 -7.70 0.90
N ASP A 190 -24.45 -8.32 1.05
CA ASP A 190 -25.24 -8.26 2.28
C ASP A 190 -24.53 -8.92 3.48
N ARG A 191 -23.46 -9.70 3.23
CA ARG A 191 -22.58 -10.31 4.24
C ARG A 191 -21.27 -9.56 4.44
N PHE A 192 -21.09 -8.37 3.87
CA PHE A 192 -19.91 -7.53 4.08
C PHE A 192 -20.29 -6.20 4.74
N ASP A 193 -19.37 -5.65 5.52
CA ASP A 193 -19.56 -4.44 6.33
C ASP A 193 -20.86 -4.48 7.16
N VAL A 194 -21.24 -5.67 7.65
CA VAL A 194 -22.47 -5.87 8.43
C VAL A 194 -22.27 -5.28 9.82
N PRO A 195 -22.97 -4.19 10.17
CA PRO A 195 -22.78 -3.52 11.45
C PRO A 195 -23.39 -4.35 12.58
N VAL A 196 -22.61 -4.56 13.63
CA VAL A 196 -23.09 -5.04 14.93
C VAL A 196 -22.92 -3.88 15.92
N PRO A 197 -24.00 -3.28 16.44
CA PRO A 197 -23.91 -2.35 17.55
C PRO A 197 -23.19 -3.00 18.73
N TYR A 198 -22.10 -2.39 19.19
CA TYR A 198 -21.25 -2.99 20.22
C TYR A 198 -21.94 -2.92 21.59
N ASP A 199 -22.50 -4.04 22.04
CA ASP A 199 -23.23 -4.15 23.31
C ASP A 199 -22.86 -5.42 24.10
N PRO A 200 -21.58 -5.59 24.47
CA PRO A 200 -21.12 -6.74 25.25
C PRO A 200 -21.69 -6.71 26.68
N LYS A 201 -21.65 -7.88 27.32
CA LYS A 201 -21.98 -8.01 28.75
C LYS A 201 -21.05 -7.12 29.60
N PRO A 202 -21.59 -6.31 30.54
CA PRO A 202 -20.79 -5.47 31.41
C PRO A 202 -19.82 -6.26 32.32
N VAL A 203 -18.60 -5.75 32.48
CA VAL A 203 -17.54 -6.30 33.33
C VAL A 203 -17.39 -5.49 34.62
N PRO A 204 -16.91 -6.08 35.73
CA PRO A 204 -16.89 -5.39 37.02
C PRO A 204 -15.80 -4.31 37.08
N VAL A 205 -16.10 -3.22 37.81
CA VAL A 205 -15.12 -2.23 38.25
C VAL A 205 -14.99 -2.35 39.76
N TYR A 206 -13.78 -2.62 40.23
CA TYR A 206 -13.45 -2.67 41.66
C TYR A 206 -12.75 -1.41 42.11
N LEU A 207 -13.04 -1.01 43.34
CA LEU A 207 -12.31 0.02 44.07
C LEU A 207 -11.66 -0.62 45.29
N THR A 208 -10.33 -0.59 45.31
CA THR A 208 -9.51 -1.18 46.36
C THR A 208 -8.87 -0.07 47.18
N THR A 209 -9.20 -0.04 48.46
CA THR A 209 -8.66 0.91 49.43
C THR A 209 -7.49 0.27 50.15
N MET A 210 -6.31 0.88 50.05
CA MET A 210 -5.09 0.44 50.71
C MET A 210 -4.60 1.47 51.70
N ARG A 211 -3.99 0.99 52.78
CA ARG A 211 -3.25 1.79 53.75
C ARG A 211 -1.76 1.64 53.51
N TYR A 212 -1.01 2.73 53.63
CA TYR A 212 0.45 2.73 53.58
C TYR A 212 1.04 3.21 54.92
N ASP A 213 1.72 2.30 55.61
CA ASP A 213 2.37 2.52 56.92
C ASP A 213 3.86 2.17 56.81
N THR A 214 4.76 3.13 57.09
CA THR A 214 6.23 2.88 57.20
C THR A 214 6.76 1.78 56.27
N LYS A 215 6.59 1.98 54.95
CA LYS A 215 7.03 1.09 53.85
C LYS A 215 6.21 -0.19 53.60
N LYS A 216 5.05 -0.38 54.23
CA LYS A 216 4.15 -1.53 54.02
C LYS A 216 2.77 -1.10 53.50
N TYR A 217 2.29 -1.80 52.47
CA TYR A 217 0.93 -1.65 51.93
C TYR A 217 0.00 -2.70 52.55
N THR A 218 -1.19 -2.31 52.99
CA THR A 218 -2.21 -3.21 53.55
C THR A 218 -3.56 -2.93 52.90
N ILE A 219 -4.22 -3.95 52.36
CA ILE A 219 -5.56 -3.82 51.79
C ILE A 219 -6.57 -3.69 52.94
N ILE A 220 -7.33 -2.59 52.94
CA ILE A 220 -8.42 -2.37 53.90
C ILE A 220 -9.72 -2.95 53.36
N GLN A 221 -10.04 -2.67 52.10
CA GLN A 221 -11.29 -3.07 51.47
C GLN A 221 -11.12 -3.20 49.97
N ARG A 222 -11.74 -4.22 49.39
CA ARG A 222 -11.97 -4.36 47.95
C ARG A 222 -13.48 -4.38 47.72
N LYS A 223 -14.02 -3.39 47.01
CA LYS A 223 -15.46 -3.23 46.78
C LYS A 223 -15.76 -3.17 45.29
N LYS A 224 -16.68 -4.02 44.81
CA LYS A 224 -17.27 -3.84 43.47
C LYS A 224 -18.16 -2.60 43.50
N ILE A 225 -17.83 -1.59 42.69
CA ILE A 225 -18.57 -0.32 42.68
C ILE A 225 -19.61 -0.24 41.56
N THR A 226 -19.35 -0.87 40.42
CA THR A 226 -20.29 -0.96 39.31
C THR A 226 -19.89 -2.08 38.34
N SER A 227 -20.66 -2.25 37.28
CA SER A 227 -20.27 -3.00 36.08
C SER A 227 -20.45 -2.11 34.85
N VAL A 228 -19.45 -2.08 33.98
CA VAL A 228 -19.37 -1.19 32.80
C VAL A 228 -19.03 -2.03 31.58
N LYS A 229 -19.48 -1.62 30.39
CA LYS A 229 -19.12 -2.33 29.15
C LYS A 229 -17.60 -2.27 28.93
N PRO A 230 -16.92 -3.37 28.59
CA PRO A 230 -15.51 -3.33 28.23
C PRO A 230 -15.26 -2.41 27.02
N HIS A 231 -14.04 -1.92 26.90
CA HIS A 231 -13.62 -0.93 25.90
C HIS A 231 -14.45 0.35 25.89
N THR A 232 -14.96 0.75 27.06
CA THR A 232 -15.55 2.07 27.29
C THR A 232 -14.81 2.78 28.43
N ASN A 233 -15.09 4.06 28.61
CA ASN A 233 -14.44 4.86 29.64
C ASN A 233 -15.29 4.87 30.91
N PHE A 234 -14.67 4.58 32.05
CA PHE A 234 -15.26 4.75 33.36
C PHE A 234 -14.63 5.97 34.06
N GLU A 235 -15.45 6.81 34.66
CA GLU A 235 -15.00 8.00 35.39
C GLU A 235 -15.25 7.83 36.89
N THR A 236 -14.21 8.05 37.72
CA THR A 236 -14.40 8.19 39.16
C THR A 236 -14.77 9.62 39.51
N LYS A 237 -15.67 9.78 40.48
CA LYS A 237 -16.06 11.08 41.03
C LYS A 237 -15.57 11.25 42.46
N THR A 238 -15.45 12.51 42.88
CA THR A 238 -14.99 12.92 44.21
C THR A 238 -15.72 12.25 45.38
N ASN A 239 -16.98 11.85 45.22
CA ASN A 239 -17.77 11.16 46.24
C ASN A 239 -17.47 9.65 46.36
N GLN A 240 -16.82 9.04 45.36
CA GLN A 240 -16.48 7.62 45.35
C GLN A 240 -15.12 7.33 45.99
N ILE A 241 -14.21 8.31 45.97
CA ILE A 241 -12.87 8.23 46.57
C ILE A 241 -12.76 9.30 47.65
N PRO A 242 -12.89 8.95 48.95
CA PRO A 242 -12.80 9.93 50.01
C PRO A 242 -11.40 10.56 50.08
N ALA A 243 -11.31 11.81 50.52
CA ALA A 243 -10.02 12.48 50.72
C ALA A 243 -9.26 11.91 51.94
N LYS A 244 -10.03 11.40 52.90
CA LYS A 244 -9.57 10.95 54.22
C LYS A 244 -10.31 9.67 54.60
N LEU A 245 -9.62 8.72 55.23
CA LEU A 245 -10.23 7.55 55.86
C LEU A 245 -10.32 7.75 57.38
N ASP A 246 -11.50 7.54 57.94
CA ASP A 246 -11.70 7.44 59.39
C ASP A 246 -11.65 5.96 59.81
N LEU A 247 -10.47 5.52 60.23
CA LEU A 247 -10.28 4.19 60.81
C LEU A 247 -10.55 4.24 62.32
N LYS A 248 -11.10 3.17 62.90
CA LYS A 248 -11.47 3.04 64.33
C LYS A 248 -10.31 3.30 65.33
N SER A 249 -9.08 3.54 64.85
CA SER A 249 -7.86 3.78 65.63
C SER A 249 -7.62 5.24 66.04
N GLY A 250 -8.47 6.20 65.62
CA GLY A 250 -8.30 7.61 65.97
C GLY A 250 -7.19 8.34 65.19
N GLU A 251 -6.70 7.76 64.09
CA GLU A 251 -5.61 8.33 63.28
C GLU A 251 -6.06 8.67 61.85
N ASP A 252 -5.75 9.90 61.42
CA ASP A 252 -6.16 10.42 60.11
C ASP A 252 -5.23 9.96 58.97
N TYR A 253 -5.79 9.20 58.02
CA TYR A 253 -5.12 8.80 56.77
C TYR A 253 -5.67 9.59 55.58
N TYR A 254 -4.78 10.12 54.75
CA TYR A 254 -5.16 10.97 53.61
C TYR A 254 -4.80 10.30 52.29
N LEU A 255 -5.63 10.51 51.26
CA LEU A 255 -5.40 9.96 49.93
C LEU A 255 -4.07 10.50 49.39
N TYR A 256 -3.17 9.60 49.03
CA TYR A 256 -1.80 9.89 48.62
C TYR A 256 -1.54 9.47 47.18
N ARG A 257 -2.09 8.32 46.75
CA ARG A 257 -1.79 7.72 45.45
C ARG A 257 -3.03 7.04 44.87
N THR A 258 -3.22 7.16 43.56
CA THR A 258 -4.23 6.41 42.81
C THR A 258 -3.63 5.82 41.55
N TYR A 259 -3.96 4.57 41.27
CA TYR A 259 -3.63 3.89 40.02
C TYR A 259 -4.71 2.86 39.72
N TRP A 260 -4.64 2.20 38.57
CA TRP A 260 -5.53 1.08 38.28
C TRP A 260 -4.75 -0.12 37.74
N ALA A 261 -5.35 -1.30 37.83
CA ALA A 261 -4.81 -2.54 37.31
C ALA A 261 -5.82 -3.23 36.40
N ASP A 262 -5.34 -3.85 35.33
CA ASP A 262 -6.14 -4.74 34.49
C ASP A 262 -6.34 -6.07 35.22
N MET A 263 -7.59 -6.48 35.44
CA MET A 263 -7.88 -7.74 36.13
C MET A 263 -7.52 -8.98 35.30
N GLY A 264 -7.29 -8.83 34.00
CA GLY A 264 -6.80 -9.92 33.13
C GLY A 264 -5.29 -10.16 33.18
N GLU A 265 -4.52 -9.27 33.81
CA GLU A 265 -3.07 -9.45 33.97
C GLU A 265 -2.72 -10.37 35.15
N LYS A 266 -1.65 -11.17 34.98
CA LYS A 266 -1.11 -12.04 36.04
C LYS A 266 -0.50 -11.20 37.16
N GLU A 267 -0.76 -11.59 38.40
CA GLU A 267 -0.07 -11.04 39.57
C GLU A 267 1.42 -11.40 39.51
N LYS A 268 2.29 -10.43 39.78
CA LYS A 268 3.75 -10.61 39.88
C LYS A 268 4.17 -10.66 41.34
N GLU A 269 5.09 -11.57 41.67
CA GLU A 269 5.69 -11.66 42.99
C GLU A 269 6.79 -10.61 43.19
N HIS A 270 6.82 -10.02 44.39
CA HIS A 270 7.85 -9.07 44.81
C HIS A 270 8.16 -9.27 46.29
N LYS A 271 9.33 -8.80 46.74
CA LYS A 271 9.82 -8.92 48.14
C LYS A 271 8.86 -8.34 49.20
N ASN A 272 7.87 -7.54 48.79
CA ASN A 272 6.88 -6.87 49.65
C ASN A 272 5.42 -7.29 49.37
N GLY A 273 5.17 -8.37 48.62
CA GLY A 273 3.82 -8.91 48.30
C GLY A 273 3.56 -9.11 46.80
N THR A 274 2.40 -9.67 46.44
CA THR A 274 1.95 -9.81 45.04
C THR A 274 1.24 -8.54 44.54
N TYR A 275 1.54 -8.10 43.31
CA TYR A 275 0.87 -6.96 42.70
C TYR A 275 0.60 -7.15 41.20
N ARG A 276 -0.43 -6.48 40.67
CA ARG A 276 -0.67 -6.31 39.22
C ARG A 276 0.00 -5.01 38.74
N ARG A 277 0.34 -4.91 37.44
CA ARG A 277 0.97 -3.71 36.87
C ARG A 277 0.12 -2.47 37.19
N ALA A 278 0.75 -1.42 37.72
CA ALA A 278 0.08 -0.16 37.98
C ALA A 278 0.00 0.66 36.69
N ASN A 279 -1.21 0.93 36.22
CA ASN A 279 -1.46 1.78 35.07
C ASN A 279 -1.95 3.16 35.54
N GLY A 280 -1.46 4.22 34.89
CA GLY A 280 -1.80 5.60 35.22
C GLY A 280 -1.52 5.94 36.69
N ASP A 281 -0.31 5.70 37.18
CA ASP A 281 0.02 5.99 38.56
C ASP A 281 0.12 7.51 38.82
N LEU A 282 -0.62 8.01 39.82
CA LEU A 282 -0.62 9.41 40.20
C LEU A 282 -0.47 9.53 41.71
N LYS A 283 0.47 10.37 42.17
CA LYS A 283 0.81 10.59 43.59
C LYS A 283 0.83 12.09 43.90
N THR A 284 0.53 12.46 45.15
CA THR A 284 0.73 13.83 45.64
C THR A 284 1.90 13.91 46.61
N ASN A 285 2.70 14.97 46.47
CA ASN A 285 3.83 15.25 47.36
C ASN A 285 3.47 16.16 48.54
N TYR A 286 2.27 16.77 48.53
CA TYR A 286 1.83 17.67 49.58
C TYR A 286 1.37 16.91 50.83
N ASN A 287 1.89 17.31 51.98
CA ASN A 287 1.40 16.83 53.27
C ASN A 287 0.14 17.64 53.66
N PRO A 288 -1.06 17.02 53.70
CA PRO A 288 -2.31 17.72 53.99
C PRO A 288 -2.38 18.35 55.39
N LYS A 289 -1.49 17.93 56.31
CA LYS A 289 -1.38 18.53 57.66
C LYS A 289 -0.46 19.75 57.71
N LEU A 290 0.28 20.04 56.63
CA LEU A 290 1.24 21.14 56.53
C LEU A 290 0.87 22.15 55.45
N ASP A 291 0.35 21.68 54.31
CA ASP A 291 -0.03 22.49 53.16
C ASP A 291 -1.33 21.93 52.55
N PHE A 292 -2.45 22.33 53.15
CA PHE A 292 -3.75 21.81 52.77
C PHE A 292 -4.25 22.41 51.44
N GLU A 293 -3.90 23.65 51.11
CA GLU A 293 -4.40 24.33 49.91
C GLU A 293 -3.81 23.73 48.64
N ASN A 294 -2.49 23.48 48.58
CA ASN A 294 -1.90 22.80 47.43
C ASN A 294 -2.29 21.32 47.36
N TYR A 295 -2.40 20.65 48.51
CA TYR A 295 -2.96 19.30 48.58
C TYR A 295 -4.37 19.23 47.97
N LYS A 296 -5.24 20.19 48.26
CA LYS A 296 -6.62 20.25 47.75
C LYS A 296 -6.69 20.38 46.22
N VAL A 297 -5.71 21.03 45.59
CA VAL A 297 -5.61 21.15 44.12
C VAL A 297 -5.31 19.79 43.48
N GLU A 298 -4.24 19.11 43.92
CA GLU A 298 -3.86 17.78 43.39
C GLU A 298 -4.86 16.68 43.76
N LEU A 299 -5.51 16.81 44.91
CA LEU A 299 -6.55 15.89 45.39
C LEU A 299 -7.74 15.80 44.43
N ARG A 300 -8.04 16.85 43.65
CA ARG A 300 -9.08 16.76 42.60
C ARG A 300 -8.65 15.82 41.47
N GLN A 301 -7.38 15.88 41.06
CA GLN A 301 -6.82 15.06 39.98
C GLN A 301 -6.68 13.59 40.40
N LEU A 302 -6.37 13.32 41.67
CA LEU A 302 -6.33 11.97 42.23
C LEU A 302 -7.71 11.30 42.27
N ARG A 303 -8.80 12.07 42.42
CA ARG A 303 -10.16 11.53 42.60
C ARG A 303 -10.99 11.49 41.33
N ASN A 304 -10.79 12.45 40.42
CA ASN A 304 -11.58 12.58 39.19
C ASN A 304 -10.76 12.10 38.00
N ARG A 305 -10.94 10.83 37.63
CA ARG A 305 -10.08 10.16 36.65
C ARG A 305 -10.91 9.32 35.69
N PHE A 306 -10.45 9.27 34.43
CA PHE A 306 -10.99 8.39 33.40
C PHE A 306 -10.13 7.15 33.27
N TYR A 307 -10.78 6.01 33.12
CA TYR A 307 -10.16 4.69 33.03
C TYR A 307 -10.75 3.93 31.84
N ASP A 308 -9.91 3.37 30.99
CA ASP A 308 -10.35 2.45 29.93
C ASP A 308 -10.65 1.08 30.55
N VAL A 309 -11.89 0.61 30.42
CA VAL A 309 -12.31 -0.68 30.97
C VAL A 309 -11.83 -1.82 30.06
N THR A 310 -11.13 -2.80 30.61
CA THR A 310 -10.57 -3.95 29.86
C THR A 310 -11.56 -5.13 29.78
N ASP A 311 -11.21 -6.18 29.02
CA ASP A 311 -12.06 -7.37 28.79
C ASP A 311 -12.51 -8.09 30.06
N GLN A 312 -11.71 -8.03 31.13
CA GLN A 312 -12.03 -8.65 32.42
C GLN A 312 -12.46 -7.62 33.47
N GLY A 313 -12.45 -6.34 33.12
CA GLY A 313 -12.69 -5.22 34.02
C GLY A 313 -11.42 -4.72 34.70
N ILE A 314 -11.58 -3.68 35.51
CA ILE A 314 -10.45 -2.94 36.11
C ILE A 314 -10.57 -2.89 37.63
N GLU A 315 -9.41 -2.79 38.28
CA GLU A 315 -9.28 -2.56 39.71
C GLU A 315 -8.60 -1.22 39.96
N ILE A 316 -9.35 -0.25 40.48
CA ILE A 316 -8.84 1.09 40.85
C ILE A 316 -8.32 1.03 42.28
N VAL A 317 -7.04 1.29 42.48
CA VAL A 317 -6.37 1.23 43.78
C VAL A 317 -6.16 2.64 44.32
N CYS A 318 -6.70 2.89 45.50
CA CYS A 318 -6.56 4.14 46.25
C CYS A 318 -5.72 3.89 47.50
N VAL A 319 -4.53 4.49 47.57
CA VAL A 319 -3.61 4.33 48.68
C VAL A 319 -3.68 5.57 49.58
N TYR A 320 -3.88 5.32 50.87
CA TYR A 320 -3.97 6.34 51.90
C TYR A 320 -2.76 6.26 52.81
N LYS A 321 -2.12 7.41 53.04
CA LYS A 321 -0.91 7.55 53.84
C LYS A 321 -1.23 8.30 55.12
N LYS A 322 -0.64 7.84 56.23
CA LYS A 322 -0.66 8.58 57.50
C LYS A 322 0.34 9.73 57.41
N TYR A 323 -0.12 10.92 57.76
CA TYR A 323 0.75 12.08 57.93
C TYR A 323 0.84 12.41 59.42
N LYS A 324 2.06 12.62 59.93
CA LYS A 324 2.24 13.09 61.31
C LYS A 324 1.68 14.53 61.40
N LYS A 325 0.86 14.81 62.42
CA LYS A 325 0.55 16.19 62.81
C LYS A 325 1.87 16.80 63.33
N ALA A 326 2.11 18.10 63.16
CA ALA A 326 3.19 18.74 63.90
C ALA A 326 2.98 18.39 65.39
N SER A 327 3.92 17.61 65.95
CA SER A 327 3.79 17.08 67.29
C SER A 327 4.03 18.22 68.28
N SER A 328 2.97 18.68 68.92
CA SER A 328 3.06 19.49 70.13
C SER A 328 2.76 18.59 71.34
N LYS A 329 3.79 18.37 72.18
CA LYS A 329 3.86 17.63 73.48
C LYS A 329 4.19 16.13 73.36
N TYR A 330 5.30 15.60 73.88
CA TYR A 330 6.03 15.93 75.12
C TYR A 330 7.56 16.13 74.92
N CYS A 331 8.10 17.13 75.63
CA CYS A 331 9.49 17.34 76.06
C CYS A 331 10.69 16.88 75.21
N GLN A 332 10.67 17.17 73.91
CA GLN A 332 11.80 17.54 73.04
C GLN A 332 11.18 18.01 71.72
N GLU A 333 11.42 19.26 71.29
CA GLU A 333 10.89 19.73 70.00
C GLU A 333 11.89 19.33 68.92
N GLU A 334 11.53 18.38 68.06
CA GLU A 334 12.36 17.96 66.93
C GLU A 334 11.71 18.37 65.61
N ILE A 335 12.50 18.97 64.72
CA ILE A 335 12.14 19.21 63.32
C ILE A 335 12.90 18.17 62.51
N GLU A 336 12.20 17.18 61.97
CA GLU A 336 12.79 16.11 61.16
C GLU A 336 12.12 16.00 59.78
N GLU A 337 12.90 15.68 58.77
CA GLU A 337 12.45 15.38 57.41
C GLU A 337 13.31 14.24 56.84
N ASP A 338 12.65 13.15 56.46
CA ASP A 338 13.28 12.03 55.75
C ASP A 338 13.49 12.35 54.27
N ILE A 339 14.37 11.59 53.60
CA ILE A 339 14.54 11.71 52.15
C ILE A 339 13.20 11.51 51.46
N ILE A 340 12.77 12.54 50.72
CA ILE A 340 11.65 12.46 49.79
C ILE A 340 12.17 11.77 48.53
N GLU A 341 11.60 10.61 48.20
CA GLU A 341 11.89 9.88 46.96
C GLU A 341 11.68 10.82 45.75
N PRO A 342 12.71 11.04 44.90
CA PRO A 342 12.60 11.93 43.77
C PRO A 342 11.66 11.34 42.71
N PHE A 343 10.97 12.22 41.98
CA PHE A 343 10.24 11.81 40.79
C PHE A 343 11.20 11.75 39.61
N VAL A 344 11.31 10.60 38.95
CA VAL A 344 12.33 10.37 37.91
C VAL A 344 11.66 9.99 36.59
N ASP A 345 11.76 10.84 35.58
CA ASP A 345 11.26 10.56 34.22
C ASP A 345 12.39 10.55 33.20
N GLY A 346 12.25 9.74 32.16
CA GLY A 346 13.16 9.66 31.02
C GLY A 346 12.41 9.61 29.70
N ILE A 347 13.05 10.08 28.63
CA ILE A 347 12.54 9.95 27.27
C ILE A 347 13.69 9.65 26.30
N ILE A 348 13.45 8.69 25.41
CA ILE A 348 14.29 8.42 24.24
C ILE A 348 13.45 8.75 23.00
N GLN A 349 13.92 9.66 22.16
CA GLN A 349 13.13 10.15 21.04
C GLN A 349 14.04 10.57 19.87
N ALA A 350 13.52 10.58 18.64
CA ALA A 350 14.25 11.03 17.47
C ALA A 350 14.82 12.45 17.68
N ASP A 351 15.98 12.71 17.07
CA ASP A 351 16.71 13.97 17.25
C ASP A 351 15.91 15.20 16.79
N GLU A 352 16.50 16.39 17.01
CA GLU A 352 15.82 17.68 16.88
C GLU A 352 14.67 17.87 17.87
N ARG A 353 14.97 17.70 19.17
CA ARG A 353 14.02 17.89 20.29
C ARG A 353 13.08 19.08 20.08
N GLY A 354 11.77 18.81 20.11
CA GLY A 354 10.68 19.75 19.84
C GLY A 354 10.22 19.81 18.36
N ARG A 355 10.98 19.21 17.43
CA ARG A 355 10.68 19.14 15.99
C ARG A 355 11.03 17.76 15.41
N GLU A 356 10.83 16.72 16.21
CA GLU A 356 11.30 15.37 15.90
C GLU A 356 10.62 14.86 14.63
N LYS A 357 11.39 14.38 13.66
CA LYS A 357 10.84 13.87 12.38
C LYS A 357 10.02 12.59 12.58
N PHE A 358 10.40 11.78 13.55
CA PHE A 358 9.79 10.50 13.89
C PHE A 358 9.30 10.51 15.34
N ASP A 359 8.40 9.59 15.67
CA ASP A 359 8.08 9.26 17.06
C ASP A 359 8.65 7.86 17.37
N SER A 360 9.79 7.81 18.05
CA SER A 360 10.49 6.59 18.48
C SER A 360 9.63 5.64 19.30
N LYS A 361 8.50 6.07 19.88
CA LYS A 361 7.55 5.15 20.52
C LYS A 361 6.81 4.31 19.47
N GLU A 362 6.47 4.92 18.35
CA GLU A 362 5.72 4.31 17.24
C GLU A 362 6.64 3.70 16.17
N GLY A 363 7.75 4.35 15.87
CA GLY A 363 8.71 3.94 14.86
C GLY A 363 9.79 4.99 14.61
N ILE A 364 11.06 4.60 14.72
CA ILE A 364 12.22 5.34 14.20
C ILE A 364 13.02 4.42 13.26
N PRO A 365 13.35 4.85 12.03
CA PRO A 365 14.15 4.03 11.13
C PRO A 365 15.56 3.78 11.67
N SER A 366 16.15 2.61 11.35
CA SER A 366 17.60 2.44 11.50
C SER A 366 18.33 3.49 10.65
N SER A 367 19.53 3.91 11.06
CA SER A 367 20.31 5.03 10.49
C SER A 367 19.80 6.46 10.78
N GLU A 368 18.81 6.61 11.65
CA GLU A 368 18.39 7.91 12.18
C GLU A 368 19.05 8.20 13.54
N MET A 369 19.10 9.48 13.89
CA MET A 369 19.65 9.95 15.17
C MET A 369 18.54 10.10 16.22
N GLN A 370 18.89 9.87 17.49
CA GLN A 370 18.00 10.05 18.65
C GLN A 370 18.71 10.78 19.79
N TYR A 371 17.90 11.28 20.73
CA TYR A 371 18.35 11.87 21.98
C TYR A 371 17.79 11.11 23.19
N VAL A 372 18.48 11.24 24.32
CA VAL A 372 18.01 10.80 25.63
C VAL A 372 17.96 12.01 26.56
N ASN A 373 16.86 12.15 27.29
CA ASN A 373 16.69 13.17 28.31
C ASN A 373 16.14 12.56 29.60
N VAL A 374 16.72 12.89 30.75
CA VAL A 374 16.26 12.44 32.07
C VAL A 374 16.00 13.66 32.96
N THR A 375 14.85 13.66 33.64
CA THR A 375 14.45 14.73 34.58
C THR A 375 14.22 14.14 35.97
N THR A 376 14.75 14.81 36.99
CA THR A 376 14.69 14.37 38.39
C THR A 376 14.76 15.57 39.36
N SER A 377 14.81 15.32 40.67
CA SER A 377 15.03 16.37 41.67
C SER A 377 16.45 16.95 41.57
N GLU A 378 16.60 18.25 41.84
CA GLU A 378 17.90 18.93 41.79
C GLU A 378 18.88 18.39 42.86
N TYR A 379 18.36 18.07 44.03
CA TYR A 379 19.08 17.51 45.16
C TYR A 379 18.13 16.78 46.11
N LEU A 380 18.69 15.98 47.02
CA LEU A 380 17.96 15.30 48.08
C LEU A 380 18.48 15.73 49.46
N THR A 381 17.58 15.87 50.43
CA THR A 381 17.92 16.26 51.79
C THR A 381 17.23 15.36 52.81
N GLN A 382 17.92 15.10 53.90
CA GLN A 382 17.37 14.54 55.13
C GLN A 382 17.97 15.30 56.30
N TYR A 383 17.17 15.70 57.28
CA TYR A 383 17.68 16.46 58.41
C TYR A 383 16.87 16.26 59.68
N LYS A 384 17.52 16.48 60.82
CA LYS A 384 16.93 16.44 62.14
C LYS A 384 17.53 17.53 63.02
N PHE A 385 16.69 18.47 63.45
CA PHE A 385 17.04 19.51 64.42
C PHE A 385 16.33 19.24 65.74
N ARG A 386 17.02 19.46 66.86
CA ARG A 386 16.45 19.23 68.19
C ARG A 386 16.56 20.50 69.04
N ARG A 387 15.46 20.86 69.69
CA ARG A 387 15.39 21.94 70.68
C ARG A 387 15.79 21.43 72.06
N TYR A 388 16.69 22.16 72.69
CA TYR A 388 17.10 22.01 74.07
C TYR A 388 16.57 23.20 74.85
N TYR A 389 15.75 22.94 75.87
CA TYR A 389 15.14 24.00 76.67
C TYR A 389 14.93 23.56 78.11
N GLY A 390 14.86 24.52 79.03
CA GLY A 390 14.69 24.26 80.46
C GLY A 390 14.69 25.55 81.28
N THR A 391 14.77 25.42 82.60
CA THR A 391 14.89 26.54 83.54
C THR A 391 16.08 26.33 84.46
N LYS A 392 16.79 27.41 84.81
CA LYS A 392 17.83 27.44 85.85
C LYS A 392 17.47 28.49 86.90
N THR A 393 17.82 28.21 88.14
CA THR A 393 17.54 29.08 89.29
C THR A 393 18.80 29.81 89.72
N TYR A 394 18.70 31.12 89.88
CA TYR A 394 19.78 31.99 90.34
C TYR A 394 19.34 32.73 91.61
N ARG A 395 20.28 32.98 92.52
CA ARG A 395 20.04 33.72 93.76
C ARG A 395 20.26 35.21 93.50
N LYS A 396 19.19 36.01 93.52
CA LYS A 396 19.26 37.48 93.44
C LYS A 396 19.46 38.06 94.82
N ARG A 397 20.51 38.85 95.01
CA ARG A 397 20.81 39.55 96.26
C ARG A 397 19.90 40.76 96.43
N ILE A 398 19.16 40.83 97.54
CA ILE A 398 18.38 41.98 97.95
C ILE A 398 19.13 42.67 99.10
N PRO A 399 19.80 43.81 98.83
CA PRO A 399 20.49 44.55 99.88
C PRO A 399 19.47 45.10 100.86
N THR A 400 19.60 44.75 102.14
CA THR A 400 18.70 45.26 103.18
C THR A 400 19.07 46.69 103.54
N LYS A 401 18.08 47.58 103.71
CA LYS A 401 18.32 48.94 104.22
C LYS A 401 18.99 48.83 105.59
N LYS A 402 20.15 49.48 105.77
CA LYS A 402 20.97 49.49 107.00
C LYS A 402 20.15 49.91 108.23
N LYS A 403 19.49 48.95 108.88
CA LYS A 403 18.99 49.07 110.26
C LYS A 403 19.71 48.00 111.08
N LYS A 404 20.44 48.45 112.11
CA LYS A 404 21.13 47.60 113.08
C LYS A 404 20.10 46.90 113.97
N ASN A 405 20.30 45.62 114.24
CA ASN A 405 19.54 44.92 115.29
C ASN A 405 20.08 45.32 116.68
N LYS A 406 19.35 44.97 117.76
CA LYS A 406 19.64 45.39 119.16
C LYS A 406 20.99 44.87 119.71
N ASP A 407 21.65 44.03 118.95
CA ASP A 407 22.89 43.29 119.19
C ASP A 407 24.02 43.69 118.23
N GLY A 408 23.85 44.76 117.43
CA GLY A 408 24.94 45.41 116.68
C GLY A 408 25.35 44.76 115.36
N THR A 409 24.79 43.60 114.99
CA THR A 409 25.01 42.93 113.70
C THR A 409 24.14 43.54 112.59
N LEU A 410 24.73 43.74 111.40
CA LEU A 410 24.02 44.12 110.17
C LEU A 410 23.18 42.94 109.69
N ASN A 411 21.93 43.17 109.31
CA ASN A 411 21.12 42.12 108.69
C ASN A 411 21.84 41.56 107.46
N PRO A 412 22.00 40.22 107.32
CA PRO A 412 22.57 39.65 106.12
C PRO A 412 21.67 39.98 104.92
N ASP A 413 22.29 40.15 103.76
CA ASP A 413 21.56 40.34 102.51
C ASP A 413 20.58 39.18 102.30
N ARG A 414 19.34 39.50 101.92
CA ARG A 414 18.32 38.49 101.65
C ARG A 414 18.46 38.04 100.22
N TYR A 415 18.42 36.74 99.96
CA TYR A 415 18.43 36.22 98.59
C TYR A 415 17.03 35.74 98.21
N VAL A 416 16.59 36.11 97.02
CA VAL A 416 15.38 35.53 96.41
C VAL A 416 15.78 34.71 95.19
N GLU A 417 15.09 33.59 95.00
CA GLU A 417 15.30 32.74 93.83
C GLU A 417 14.66 33.37 92.60
N VAL A 418 15.45 33.46 91.53
CA VAL A 418 15.04 34.01 90.25
C VAL A 418 15.21 32.92 89.19
N LEU A 419 14.08 32.51 88.61
CA LEU A 419 14.04 31.52 87.54
C LEU A 419 14.37 32.19 86.20
N ARG A 420 15.22 31.55 85.41
CA ARG A 420 15.49 31.93 84.01
C ARG A 420 15.24 30.72 83.11
N SER A 421 14.39 30.90 82.12
CA SER A 421 14.20 29.92 81.06
C SER A 421 15.28 30.08 80.00
N TYR A 422 15.64 28.96 79.36
CA TYR A 422 16.52 28.95 78.21
C TYR A 422 15.98 28.02 77.12
N SER A 423 16.20 28.33 75.83
CA SER A 423 15.83 27.47 74.70
C SER A 423 16.69 27.72 73.47
N TYR A 424 17.33 26.68 72.92
CA TYR A 424 18.13 26.73 71.69
C TYR A 424 18.03 25.43 70.87
N TRP A 425 18.52 25.44 69.63
CA TRP A 425 18.43 24.34 68.68
C TRP A 425 19.82 23.84 68.24
N LYS A 426 19.93 22.52 68.06
CA LYS A 426 21.12 21.84 67.55
C LYS A 426 20.83 21.04 66.30
N ILE A 427 21.83 20.90 65.43
CA ILE A 427 21.83 19.99 64.28
C ILE A 427 22.21 18.59 64.79
N ILE A 428 21.22 17.69 64.77
CA ILE A 428 21.42 16.28 65.12
C ILE A 428 21.81 15.49 63.88
N GLU A 429 21.08 15.70 62.78
CA GLU A 429 21.32 15.01 61.51
C GLU A 429 21.19 15.99 60.32
N LEU A 430 22.07 15.86 59.33
CA LEU A 430 21.99 16.57 58.05
C LEU A 430 22.70 15.78 56.95
N ASN A 431 21.92 15.20 56.04
CA ASN A 431 22.40 14.56 54.82
C ASN A 431 21.92 15.35 53.61
N VAL A 432 22.84 15.71 52.71
CA VAL A 432 22.53 16.39 51.45
C VAL A 432 23.21 15.65 50.31
N TYR A 433 22.45 15.35 49.26
CA TYR A 433 22.94 14.63 48.08
C TYR A 433 22.77 15.49 46.83
N LYS A 434 23.81 15.56 45.99
CA LYS A 434 23.75 16.14 44.66
C LYS A 434 23.45 15.06 43.62
N LEU A 435 22.89 15.44 42.49
CA LEU A 435 22.80 14.58 41.30
C LEU A 435 24.23 14.25 40.81
N ALA A 436 24.53 12.96 40.64
CA ALA A 436 25.84 12.51 40.17
C ALA A 436 25.80 12.19 38.67
N TYR A 437 24.88 11.33 38.24
CA TYR A 437 24.64 10.97 36.84
C TYR A 437 23.30 10.23 36.70
N ALA A 438 22.83 10.10 35.46
CA ALA A 438 21.73 9.20 35.10
C ALA A 438 22.24 8.19 34.08
N THR A 439 21.79 6.93 34.18
CA THR A 439 22.14 5.87 33.25
C THR A 439 20.87 5.35 32.59
N VAL A 440 20.88 5.24 31.27
CA VAL A 440 19.76 4.72 30.48
C VAL A 440 20.27 3.58 29.61
N CYS A 441 19.62 2.42 29.70
CA CYS A 441 19.88 1.24 28.90
C CYS A 441 18.75 1.10 27.88
N ASN A 442 19.12 1.04 26.60
CA ASN A 442 18.22 0.65 25.53
C ASN A 442 19.09 0.17 24.36
N ASP A 443 18.71 -0.96 23.79
CA ASP A 443 19.42 -1.64 22.73
C ASP A 443 19.55 -0.85 21.41
N SER A 444 18.71 0.17 21.20
CA SER A 444 18.80 1.10 20.06
C SER A 444 19.90 2.17 20.22
N LEU A 445 20.40 2.37 21.44
CA LEU A 445 21.44 3.36 21.73
C LEU A 445 22.81 2.85 21.28
N PRO A 446 23.75 3.76 20.94
CA PRO A 446 25.16 3.41 20.80
C PRO A 446 25.65 2.68 22.05
N ASN A 447 26.28 1.52 21.89
CA ASN A 447 26.76 0.66 23.00
C ASN A 447 25.67 0.15 23.96
N HIS A 448 24.39 0.16 23.58
CA HIS A 448 23.24 -0.36 24.36
C HIS A 448 22.94 0.40 25.66
N GLN A 449 23.75 1.39 26.03
CA GLN A 449 23.66 2.15 27.26
C GLN A 449 24.30 3.53 27.09
N ILE A 450 23.76 4.52 27.81
CA ILE A 450 24.36 5.85 27.93
C ILE A 450 24.36 6.32 29.38
N THR A 451 25.43 7.01 29.76
CA THR A 451 25.56 7.71 31.04
C THR A 451 25.52 9.21 30.81
N LEU A 452 24.52 9.88 31.38
CA LEU A 452 24.30 11.32 31.31
C LEU A 452 24.89 11.99 32.55
N LEU A 453 25.96 12.73 32.36
CA LEU A 453 26.51 13.59 33.40
C LEU A 453 25.72 14.91 33.46
N PRO A 454 25.46 15.48 34.66
CA PRO A 454 24.84 16.80 34.78
C PRO A 454 25.65 17.85 34.01
N SER A 455 24.95 18.67 33.22
CA SER A 455 25.55 19.79 32.48
C SER A 455 26.30 20.75 33.42
N PRO A 456 27.26 21.54 32.92
CA PRO A 456 27.96 22.55 33.72
C PRO A 456 27.04 23.56 34.44
N ASP A 457 25.84 23.80 33.91
CA ASP A 457 24.84 24.72 34.49
C ASP A 457 24.11 24.13 35.71
N TYR A 458 24.35 22.86 36.04
CA TYR A 458 23.77 22.21 37.21
C TYR A 458 24.27 22.88 38.50
N SER A 459 23.33 23.40 39.28
CA SER A 459 23.62 24.09 40.53
C SER A 459 23.77 23.11 41.69
N ILE A 460 25.02 22.85 42.08
CA ILE A 460 25.30 22.03 43.26
C ILE A 460 24.84 22.77 44.53
N PRO A 461 24.10 22.11 45.44
CA PRO A 461 23.67 22.75 46.68
C PRO A 461 24.86 23.26 47.50
N LYS A 462 24.75 24.49 48.01
CA LYS A 462 25.77 25.14 48.86
C LYS A 462 25.33 25.05 50.31
N ILE A 463 26.15 24.41 51.14
CA ILE A 463 25.88 24.19 52.56
C ILE A 463 27.01 24.79 53.38
N THR A 464 26.66 25.61 54.36
CA THR A 464 27.59 26.11 55.38
C THR A 464 26.94 25.92 56.73
N TYR A 465 27.65 25.27 57.66
CA TYR A 465 27.14 25.04 59.00
C TYR A 465 28.25 25.23 60.04
N VAL A 466 27.85 25.57 61.26
CA VAL A 466 28.74 25.66 62.42
C VAL A 466 28.08 24.93 63.58
N LYS A 467 28.78 23.93 64.13
CA LYS A 467 28.36 23.27 65.38
C LYS A 467 29.07 23.91 66.55
N HIS A 468 28.32 24.49 67.48
CA HIS A 468 28.90 25.14 68.65
C HIS A 468 29.06 24.15 69.80
N HIS A 469 30.18 24.22 70.51
CA HIS A 469 30.35 23.43 71.74
C HIS A 469 29.58 24.05 72.91
N ASN A 470 29.58 25.38 72.99
CA ASN A 470 28.83 26.14 73.99
C ASN A 470 27.64 26.89 73.37
N HIS A 471 26.46 26.67 73.94
CA HIS A 471 25.18 27.26 73.52
C HIS A 471 24.53 28.15 74.59
N LEU A 472 25.14 28.25 75.76
CA LEU A 472 24.54 28.87 76.94
C LEU A 472 25.59 29.70 77.68
N GLU A 473 25.30 30.98 77.90
CA GLU A 473 26.08 31.88 78.74
C GLU A 473 25.21 32.31 79.92
N GLU A 474 25.66 31.99 81.13
CA GLU A 474 24.89 32.17 82.36
C GLU A 474 25.12 33.55 82.99
N PRO A 475 24.09 34.17 83.59
CA PRO A 475 24.26 35.38 84.38
C PRO A 475 25.03 35.09 85.68
N VAL A 476 25.75 36.10 86.19
CA VAL A 476 26.51 35.98 87.44
C VAL A 476 25.56 35.77 88.62
N ASN A 477 25.74 34.66 89.34
CA ASN A 477 24.90 34.28 90.47
C ASN A 477 25.26 35.09 91.73
N GLY A 478 24.26 35.59 92.48
CA GLY A 478 24.49 36.34 93.71
C GLY A 478 24.54 37.87 93.57
N GLU A 479 24.26 38.41 92.38
CA GLU A 479 24.20 39.87 92.15
C GLU A 479 22.83 40.49 92.47
N THR A 480 22.81 41.83 92.58
CA THR A 480 21.57 42.61 92.81
C THR A 480 20.64 42.68 91.61
N THR A 481 21.18 42.40 90.43
CA THR A 481 20.48 42.29 89.14
C THR A 481 20.91 41.01 88.45
N ILE A 482 20.02 40.03 88.37
CA ILE A 482 20.28 38.79 87.62
C ILE A 482 19.86 39.02 86.17
N GLY A 483 20.82 39.01 85.24
CA GLY A 483 20.58 39.09 83.80
C GLY A 483 19.82 37.88 83.24
N ASP A 484 19.51 37.91 81.96
CA ASP A 484 18.96 36.75 81.26
C ASP A 484 20.06 35.74 80.91
N ILE A 485 19.71 34.46 80.81
CA ILE A 485 20.60 33.46 80.19
C ILE A 485 20.70 33.83 78.70
N LYS A 486 21.91 34.01 78.17
CA LYS A 486 22.08 34.15 76.71
C LYS A 486 22.20 32.76 76.10
N VAL A 487 21.54 32.55 74.97
CA VAL A 487 21.52 31.30 74.22
C VAL A 487 21.80 31.51 72.74
N ARG A 488 22.34 30.50 72.06
CA ARG A 488 22.51 30.50 70.59
C ARG A 488 22.26 29.12 70.00
N ASN A 489 21.81 29.07 68.74
CA ASN A 489 21.68 27.82 67.99
C ASN A 489 23.03 27.37 67.40
N ASP A 490 23.06 26.17 66.81
CA ASP A 490 23.99 25.90 65.71
C ASP A 490 23.69 26.83 64.51
N SER A 491 24.64 27.00 63.61
CA SER A 491 24.46 27.80 62.39
C SER A 491 24.24 26.89 61.18
N LEU A 492 23.26 27.21 60.32
CA LEU A 492 23.03 26.54 59.05
C LEU A 492 22.55 27.54 58.00
N ILE A 493 23.32 27.67 56.92
CA ILE A 493 22.97 28.39 55.71
C ILE A 493 22.91 27.36 54.57
N PHE A 494 21.76 27.29 53.89
CA PHE A 494 21.53 26.38 52.77
C PHE A 494 21.10 27.17 51.54
N ASN A 495 21.85 27.04 50.44
CA ASN A 495 21.66 27.80 49.20
C ASN A 495 21.52 29.32 49.44
N GLY A 496 22.37 29.87 50.32
CA GLY A 496 22.37 31.29 50.68
C GLY A 496 21.24 31.73 51.63
N LYS A 497 20.29 30.85 51.97
CA LYS A 497 19.23 31.12 52.95
C LYS A 497 19.64 30.67 54.34
N THR A 498 19.55 31.57 55.32
CA THR A 498 19.75 31.22 56.73
C THR A 498 18.61 30.34 57.24
N ILE A 499 18.93 29.08 57.48
CA ILE A 499 18.01 28.07 58.03
C ILE A 499 18.02 28.14 59.55
N MET A 500 19.22 28.27 60.15
CA MET A 500 19.43 28.38 61.58
C MET A 500 20.50 29.45 61.84
N SER A 501 20.19 30.47 62.63
CA SER A 501 21.14 31.54 63.00
C SER A 501 21.70 31.30 64.40
N ASP A 502 23.01 31.49 64.55
CA ASP A 502 23.78 31.32 65.78
C ASP A 502 24.04 32.63 66.55
N ASN A 503 23.27 33.68 66.27
CA ASN A 503 23.31 34.91 67.05
C ASN A 503 22.88 34.66 68.51
N TRP A 504 23.54 35.36 69.45
CA TRP A 504 23.16 35.31 70.85
C TRP A 504 21.82 36.02 71.09
N CYS A 505 20.90 35.31 71.74
CA CYS A 505 19.59 35.83 72.15
C CYS A 505 19.42 35.71 73.67
N ASN A 506 18.70 36.65 74.27
CA ASN A 506 18.29 36.52 75.67
C ASN A 506 17.16 35.49 75.78
N THR A 507 17.35 34.49 76.63
CA THR A 507 16.42 33.40 76.99
C THR A 507 16.05 32.41 75.89
N THR A 508 15.67 32.82 74.68
CA THR A 508 15.17 31.88 73.65
C THR A 508 15.62 32.30 72.26
N THR A 509 16.10 31.33 71.48
CA THR A 509 16.41 31.53 70.06
C THR A 509 15.19 31.30 69.16
N ILE A 510 15.30 31.73 67.91
CA ILE A 510 14.29 31.47 66.88
C ILE A 510 14.39 30.02 66.41
N ALA A 511 13.25 29.36 66.16
CA ALA A 511 13.21 28.02 65.62
C ALA A 511 13.81 27.96 64.20
N PRO A 512 14.51 26.88 63.83
CA PRO A 512 15.05 26.71 62.49
C PRO A 512 13.93 26.75 61.44
N ASN A 513 14.20 27.41 60.31
CA ASN A 513 13.35 27.30 59.14
C ASN A 513 13.44 25.88 58.55
N LYS A 514 12.46 25.48 57.76
CA LYS A 514 12.60 24.30 56.91
C LYS A 514 13.60 24.56 55.79
N LEU A 515 14.30 23.51 55.36
CA LEU A 515 15.11 23.58 54.15
C LEU A 515 14.22 23.88 52.94
N PRO A 516 14.73 24.58 51.90
CA PRO A 516 13.98 24.82 50.68
C PRO A 516 13.57 23.51 50.01
N VAL A 517 12.30 23.43 49.57
CA VAL A 517 11.78 22.28 48.81
C VAL A 517 12.55 22.17 47.50
N THR A 518 13.05 20.97 47.21
CA THR A 518 13.80 20.66 45.99
C THR A 518 12.92 20.86 44.75
N LYS A 519 13.50 21.43 43.68
CA LYS A 519 12.84 21.60 42.39
C LYS A 519 13.26 20.50 41.42
N ARG A 520 12.57 20.36 40.29
CA ARG A 520 13.06 19.52 39.18
C ARG A 520 14.23 20.21 38.50
N ILE A 521 15.23 19.43 38.06
CA ILE A 521 16.29 19.92 37.18
C ILE A 521 15.69 20.44 35.86
N SER A 522 16.42 21.35 35.20
CA SER A 522 16.07 21.76 33.84
C SER A 522 16.28 20.60 32.86
N ASP A 523 15.48 20.56 31.81
CA ASP A 523 15.52 19.53 30.75
C ASP A 523 16.84 19.51 29.96
N THR A 524 17.77 20.43 30.22
CA THR A 524 19.11 20.47 29.63
C THR A 524 20.18 19.82 30.50
N VAL A 525 19.89 19.52 31.77
CA VAL A 525 20.90 19.08 32.73
C VAL A 525 21.36 17.65 32.44
N CYS A 526 20.45 16.70 32.24
CA CYS A 526 20.78 15.33 31.88
C CYS A 526 20.26 15.02 30.48
N PHE A 527 20.98 15.52 29.47
CA PHE A 527 20.59 15.46 28.07
C PHE A 527 21.76 15.07 27.17
N ALA A 528 21.53 14.17 26.22
CA ALA A 528 22.47 13.85 25.13
C ALA A 528 21.71 13.61 23.82
N ASN A 529 22.24 14.09 22.71
CA ASN A 529 21.70 13.94 21.35
C ASN A 529 22.75 13.40 20.38
N HIS A 530 22.42 13.26 19.09
CA HIS A 530 23.28 12.68 18.06
C HIS A 530 23.65 11.22 18.32
N LEU A 531 22.73 10.46 18.92
CA LEU A 531 22.90 9.05 19.22
C LEU A 531 22.35 8.24 18.04
N LEU A 532 23.24 7.66 17.23
CA LEU A 532 22.85 6.93 16.02
C LEU A 532 22.18 5.59 16.34
N VAL A 533 21.02 5.32 15.75
CA VAL A 533 20.46 3.96 15.65
C VAL A 533 21.23 3.21 14.58
N ASP A 534 21.93 2.13 14.95
CA ASP A 534 22.74 1.34 14.01
C ASP A 534 21.92 0.94 12.78
N ALA A 535 22.45 1.18 11.58
CA ALA A 535 21.82 0.83 10.30
C ALA A 535 21.47 -0.66 10.18
N LYS A 536 22.17 -1.54 10.90
CA LYS A 536 21.94 -2.99 10.95
C LYS A 536 20.90 -3.40 12.00
N LYS A 537 20.46 -2.49 12.87
CA LYS A 537 19.51 -2.79 13.94
C LYS A 537 18.23 -3.36 13.35
N ALA A 538 17.79 -4.50 13.90
CA ALA A 538 16.55 -5.14 13.49
C ALA A 538 15.36 -4.21 13.78
N ASN A 539 14.33 -4.29 12.94
CA ASN A 539 13.02 -3.77 13.28
C ASN A 539 12.47 -4.52 14.50
N GLY A 540 11.93 -3.80 15.47
CA GLY A 540 11.46 -4.38 16.73
C GLY A 540 11.20 -3.33 17.81
N ILE A 541 10.73 -3.79 18.96
CA ILE A 541 10.55 -2.95 20.15
C ILE A 541 11.70 -3.27 21.11
N TYR A 542 12.44 -2.23 21.48
CA TYR A 542 13.56 -2.30 22.41
C TYR A 542 13.16 -1.67 23.74
N GLU A 543 13.19 -2.49 24.80
CA GLU A 543 12.83 -2.06 26.13
C GLU A 543 13.87 -1.09 26.70
N SER A 544 13.36 -0.08 27.43
CA SER A 544 14.20 0.90 28.10
C SER A 544 14.14 0.72 29.60
N GLU A 545 15.29 0.82 30.24
CA GLU A 545 15.41 0.92 31.70
C GLU A 545 16.49 1.93 32.07
N GLY A 546 16.51 2.36 33.33
CA GLY A 546 17.54 3.28 33.77
C GLY A 546 17.42 3.68 35.22
N TYR A 547 18.47 4.35 35.70
CA TYR A 547 18.64 4.74 37.09
C TYR A 547 19.23 6.14 37.18
N VAL A 548 18.89 6.85 38.23
CA VAL A 548 19.53 8.11 38.61
C VAL A 548 20.28 7.90 39.90
N THR A 549 21.55 8.31 39.92
CA THR A 549 22.44 8.18 41.07
C THR A 549 22.69 9.56 41.70
N TYR A 550 22.45 9.66 43.00
CA TYR A 550 22.74 10.84 43.81
C TYR A 550 23.93 10.57 44.72
N ARG A 551 24.87 11.51 44.80
CA ARG A 551 26.07 11.42 45.65
C ARG A 551 25.99 12.37 46.84
N ARG A 552 26.27 11.87 48.03
CA ARG A 552 26.29 12.65 49.27
C ARG A 552 27.40 13.71 49.23
N ILE A 553 27.05 14.93 49.61
CA ILE A 553 27.96 16.09 49.68
C ILE A 553 28.05 16.71 51.08
N CYS A 554 27.10 16.40 51.97
CA CYS A 554 27.12 16.79 53.37
C CYS A 554 26.59 15.66 54.24
N HIS A 555 27.24 15.42 55.38
CA HIS A 555 26.84 14.44 56.39
C HIS A 555 27.12 14.98 57.80
N ILE A 556 26.11 14.95 58.65
CA ILE A 556 26.18 15.17 60.10
C ILE A 556 25.25 14.13 60.72
N GLY A 557 25.70 13.36 61.72
CA GLY A 557 24.86 12.35 62.38
C GLY A 557 25.62 11.06 62.70
N ALA A 558 24.88 9.96 62.89
CA ALA A 558 25.47 8.63 62.97
C ALA A 558 25.93 8.16 61.58
N ASP A 559 27.02 7.39 61.53
CA ASP A 559 27.55 6.88 60.26
C ASP A 559 26.48 6.08 59.50
N LEU A 560 26.24 6.49 58.25
CA LEU A 560 25.34 5.81 57.33
C LEU A 560 26.17 5.04 56.29
N GLU A 561 25.84 3.76 56.08
CA GLU A 561 26.43 2.96 55.01
C GLU A 561 26.14 3.57 53.63
N GLY A 562 27.18 3.69 52.79
CA GLY A 562 27.09 4.17 51.41
C GLY A 562 27.14 5.70 51.24
N ASN A 563 27.77 6.15 50.15
CA ASN A 563 27.85 7.57 49.75
C ASN A 563 26.93 7.93 48.58
N GLU A 564 26.28 6.94 47.97
CA GLU A 564 25.41 7.12 46.81
C GLU A 564 24.06 6.44 47.05
N ILE A 565 23.01 7.03 46.48
CA ILE A 565 21.65 6.51 46.51
C ILE A 565 21.12 6.49 45.07
N GLU A 566 20.52 5.37 44.68
CA GLU A 566 19.98 5.16 43.34
C GLU A 566 18.45 5.07 43.35
N TYR A 567 17.84 5.68 42.34
CA TYR A 567 16.41 5.60 42.08
C TYR A 567 16.18 5.18 40.64
N ALA A 568 15.29 4.21 40.41
CA ALA A 568 14.90 3.79 39.07
C ALA A 568 14.15 4.93 38.36
N ILE A 569 14.27 5.00 37.03
CA ILE A 569 13.46 5.91 36.22
C ILE A 569 12.03 5.36 36.16
N ASP A 570 11.07 6.08 36.73
CA ASP A 570 9.68 5.65 36.86
C ASP A 570 8.98 5.50 35.50
N ASN A 571 9.20 6.47 34.61
CA ASN A 571 8.62 6.49 33.26
C ASN A 571 9.71 6.73 32.23
N ILE A 572 10.06 5.71 31.47
CA ILE A 572 10.87 5.81 30.25
C ILE A 572 10.22 5.02 29.13
N ASN A 573 10.18 5.58 27.93
CA ASN A 573 9.55 4.91 26.80
C ASN A 573 10.48 3.89 26.15
N ASN A 574 9.90 2.79 25.68
CA ASN A 574 10.56 1.88 24.76
C ASN A 574 10.79 2.56 23.40
N VAL A 575 11.75 2.04 22.64
CA VAL A 575 12.07 2.49 21.29
C VAL A 575 11.64 1.43 20.29
N THR A 576 10.76 1.80 19.36
CA THR A 576 10.36 0.95 18.24
C THR A 576 11.24 1.30 17.04
N VAL A 577 12.18 0.44 16.68
CA VAL A 577 12.94 0.59 15.43
C VAL A 577 12.11 0.04 14.29
N HIS A 578 11.92 0.84 13.24
CA HIS A 578 11.12 0.47 12.07
C HIS A 578 11.67 1.10 10.79
N THR A 579 12.51 0.39 10.05
CA THR A 579 13.07 0.89 8.80
C THR A 579 12.07 0.71 7.65
N PRO A 580 11.63 1.79 6.97
CA PRO A 580 10.60 1.71 5.94
C PRO A 580 11.17 1.36 4.56
N THR A 581 10.34 0.70 3.76
CA THR A 581 10.53 0.50 2.32
C THR A 581 9.16 0.45 1.65
N ILE A 582 9.09 0.92 0.40
CA ILE A 582 7.89 0.87 -0.43
C ILE A 582 8.21 0.21 -1.77
N CYS A 583 7.22 -0.36 -2.42
CA CYS A 583 7.33 -0.97 -3.73
C CYS A 583 6.07 -0.67 -4.54
N ASN A 584 6.24 0.03 -5.67
CA ASN A 584 5.19 0.25 -6.65
C ASN A 584 5.82 0.18 -8.04
N ILE A 585 5.30 -0.67 -8.90
CA ILE A 585 5.83 -0.89 -10.25
C ILE A 585 5.20 0.12 -11.20
N VAL A 586 6.01 0.81 -11.98
CA VAL A 586 5.56 1.62 -13.11
C VAL A 586 6.09 1.01 -14.40
N LEU A 587 5.18 0.78 -15.35
CA LEU A 587 5.47 0.13 -16.64
C LEU A 587 5.23 1.10 -17.79
N SER A 588 6.07 1.03 -18.82
CA SER A 588 5.74 1.65 -20.10
C SER A 588 4.67 0.86 -20.84
N ASP A 589 3.73 1.55 -21.47
CA ASP A 589 2.74 0.94 -22.36
C ASP A 589 3.19 1.07 -23.83
N ALA A 590 3.35 -0.05 -24.53
CA ALA A 590 3.74 -0.12 -25.94
C ALA A 590 2.56 0.07 -26.90
N LYS A 591 1.50 0.75 -26.47
CA LYS A 591 0.28 1.09 -27.22
C LYS A 591 0.51 1.47 -28.68
N SER A 592 1.45 2.36 -28.97
CA SER A 592 1.76 2.83 -30.34
C SER A 592 2.38 1.78 -31.27
N TYR A 593 2.61 0.56 -30.78
CA TYR A 593 3.07 -0.61 -31.50
C TYR A 593 2.08 -1.80 -31.42
N ASN A 594 1.04 -1.71 -30.58
CA ASN A 594 0.09 -2.78 -30.36
C ASN A 594 -1.01 -2.75 -31.44
N GLN A 595 -1.19 -3.90 -32.10
CA GLN A 595 -2.10 -4.10 -33.24
C GLN A 595 -3.29 -5.01 -32.92
N LEU A 596 -3.49 -5.38 -31.66
CA LEU A 596 -4.63 -6.19 -31.24
C LEU A 596 -5.94 -5.48 -31.60
N LEU A 597 -6.90 -6.27 -32.07
CA LEU A 597 -8.27 -5.82 -32.33
C LEU A 597 -9.03 -5.54 -31.03
N CYS A 598 -8.78 -6.32 -29.98
CA CYS A 598 -9.44 -6.24 -28.68
C CYS A 598 -8.42 -6.20 -27.52
N PRO A 599 -7.58 -5.14 -27.41
CA PRO A 599 -6.59 -5.03 -26.34
C PRO A 599 -7.25 -4.75 -24.99
N ASP A 600 -6.71 -5.31 -23.90
CA ASP A 600 -7.14 -4.98 -22.54
C ASP A 600 -6.53 -3.63 -22.13
N ARG A 601 -7.38 -2.61 -22.07
CA ARG A 601 -6.99 -1.23 -21.76
C ARG A 601 -6.71 -0.99 -20.27
N SER A 602 -6.96 -1.98 -19.41
CA SER A 602 -6.75 -1.88 -17.96
C SER A 602 -5.33 -2.27 -17.51
N VAL A 603 -4.55 -2.90 -18.41
CA VAL A 603 -3.16 -3.33 -18.17
C VAL A 603 -2.21 -2.70 -19.20
N ALA A 604 -0.92 -2.71 -18.90
CA ALA A 604 0.07 -2.25 -19.87
C ALA A 604 0.23 -3.28 -21.01
N GLY A 605 0.20 -2.82 -22.25
CA GLY A 605 0.47 -3.66 -23.42
C GLY A 605 1.97 -3.73 -23.71
N LEU A 606 2.51 -4.93 -23.90
CA LEU A 606 3.87 -5.17 -24.36
C LEU A 606 3.81 -5.82 -25.76
N VAL A 607 4.80 -5.54 -26.62
CA VAL A 607 4.82 -6.04 -28.00
C VAL A 607 6.13 -6.79 -28.24
N LEU A 608 6.06 -7.98 -28.84
CA LEU A 608 7.25 -8.78 -29.15
C LEU A 608 8.23 -8.03 -30.07
N ASP A 609 9.54 -8.33 -29.96
CA ASP A 609 10.63 -7.62 -30.66
C ASP A 609 10.62 -6.11 -30.36
N ARG A 610 10.27 -5.73 -29.13
CA ARG A 610 10.32 -4.34 -28.67
C ARG A 610 10.92 -4.24 -27.29
N LYS A 611 11.41 -3.04 -26.99
CA LYS A 611 11.85 -2.67 -25.66
C LYS A 611 10.70 -2.08 -24.86
N PHE A 612 10.72 -2.28 -23.56
CA PHE A 612 9.80 -1.71 -22.58
C PHE A 612 10.56 -1.30 -21.33
N ARG A 613 9.97 -0.43 -20.52
CA ARG A 613 10.61 0.15 -19.33
C ARG A 613 9.87 -0.24 -18.06
N VAL A 614 10.64 -0.52 -17.02
CA VAL A 614 10.14 -0.79 -15.67
C VAL A 614 10.83 0.15 -14.69
N SER A 615 10.05 0.82 -13.85
CA SER A 615 10.55 1.67 -12.78
C SER A 615 9.96 1.22 -11.44
N VAL A 616 10.79 1.29 -10.39
CA VAL A 616 10.39 1.00 -9.01
C VAL A 616 10.79 2.20 -8.16
N PRO A 617 9.99 3.28 -8.16
CA PRO A 617 10.25 4.51 -7.40
C PRO A 617 10.45 4.27 -5.89
N SER A 618 11.25 5.13 -5.26
CA SER A 618 11.41 5.20 -3.78
C SER A 618 10.48 6.20 -3.11
N ASN A 619 9.82 7.04 -3.89
CA ASN A 619 8.87 8.03 -3.40
C ASN A 619 7.45 7.48 -3.43
N GLY A 620 6.72 7.72 -2.35
CA GLY A 620 5.34 7.27 -2.21
C GLY A 620 4.85 7.36 -0.78
N TYR A 621 3.63 6.89 -0.57
CA TYR A 621 3.06 6.73 0.77
C TYR A 621 3.53 5.42 1.42
N HIS A 622 3.95 5.46 2.69
CA HIS A 622 4.17 4.25 3.49
C HIS A 622 3.09 4.04 4.56
N SER A 623 2.96 4.94 5.55
CA SER A 623 1.95 4.84 6.63
C SER A 623 1.60 6.20 7.26
N ASN A 624 0.63 6.21 8.18
CA ASN A 624 0.24 7.42 8.91
C ASN A 624 1.17 7.76 10.10
N LEU A 625 2.25 6.99 10.31
CA LEU A 625 3.21 7.25 11.38
C LEU A 625 3.97 8.55 11.08
N LYS A 626 4.34 9.29 12.13
CA LYS A 626 5.10 10.55 11.99
C LYS A 626 6.42 10.27 11.24
N GLY A 627 6.63 10.93 10.11
CA GLY A 627 7.81 10.73 9.26
C GLY A 627 7.68 9.63 8.18
N TYR A 628 6.60 8.86 8.15
CA TYR A 628 6.36 7.74 7.22
C TYR A 628 5.26 7.99 6.18
N GLY A 629 4.73 9.21 6.07
CA GLY A 629 3.68 9.54 5.10
C GLY A 629 4.14 9.47 3.63
N GLU A 630 3.70 10.43 2.82
CA GLU A 630 4.24 10.61 1.47
C GLU A 630 5.68 11.15 1.57
N ASN A 631 6.68 10.34 1.26
CA ASN A 631 8.10 10.70 1.39
C ASN A 631 8.97 9.96 0.38
N ASP A 632 10.23 10.39 0.26
CA ASP A 632 11.29 9.62 -0.40
C ASP A 632 11.98 8.69 0.61
N PHE A 633 11.92 7.38 0.35
CA PHE A 633 12.52 6.33 1.18
C PHE A 633 13.83 5.78 0.61
N SER A 634 14.42 6.44 -0.39
CA SER A 634 15.67 6.00 -1.05
C SER A 634 16.80 5.70 -0.06
N LYS A 635 16.95 6.54 0.97
CA LYS A 635 17.92 6.37 2.09
C LYS A 635 17.79 5.01 2.80
N TYR A 636 16.59 4.45 2.88
CA TYR A 636 16.29 3.24 3.66
C TYR A 636 16.23 1.98 2.82
N ILE A 637 16.41 2.06 1.49
CA ILE A 637 16.32 0.94 0.56
C ILE A 637 17.74 0.48 0.19
N SER A 638 18.05 -0.80 0.43
CA SER A 638 19.33 -1.40 0.01
C SER A 638 19.30 -1.88 -1.44
N LYS A 639 18.18 -2.49 -1.86
CA LYS A 639 18.10 -3.18 -3.14
C LYS A 639 16.68 -3.18 -3.69
N LYS A 640 16.58 -3.06 -5.02
CA LYS A 640 15.34 -3.17 -5.79
C LYS A 640 15.51 -4.24 -6.86
N GLU A 641 14.51 -5.11 -6.98
CA GLU A 641 14.56 -6.23 -7.92
C GLU A 641 13.20 -6.43 -8.57
N VAL A 642 13.20 -6.88 -9.82
CA VAL A 642 12.01 -7.25 -10.60
C VAL A 642 12.14 -8.68 -11.08
N LYS A 643 11.01 -9.37 -11.24
CA LYS A 643 10.91 -10.74 -11.71
C LYS A 643 9.77 -10.83 -12.69
N PHE A 644 10.07 -11.36 -13.87
CA PHE A 644 9.13 -11.51 -14.97
C PHE A 644 8.66 -12.97 -15.03
N SER A 645 7.39 -13.22 -15.37
CA SER A 645 6.90 -14.56 -15.71
C SER A 645 7.34 -15.04 -17.11
N PHE A 646 8.16 -14.24 -17.79
CA PHE A 646 8.66 -14.47 -19.13
C PHE A 646 10.14 -14.06 -19.23
N ASP A 647 10.80 -14.52 -20.28
CA ASP A 647 12.20 -14.21 -20.56
C ASP A 647 12.39 -12.74 -20.95
N VAL A 648 13.48 -12.13 -20.50
CA VAL A 648 13.83 -10.74 -20.88
C VAL A 648 15.32 -10.61 -21.13
N TYR A 649 15.70 -9.56 -21.85
CA TYR A 649 17.08 -9.09 -21.88
C TYR A 649 17.19 -7.72 -21.21
N LYS A 650 18.28 -7.49 -20.48
CA LYS A 650 18.69 -6.18 -19.97
C LYS A 650 20.15 -5.96 -20.36
N ASN A 651 20.47 -4.86 -21.04
CA ASN A 651 21.84 -4.58 -21.50
C ASN A 651 22.51 -5.72 -22.29
N ARG A 652 21.75 -6.43 -23.16
CA ARG A 652 22.16 -7.64 -23.91
C ARG A 652 22.42 -8.89 -23.06
N GLU A 653 22.24 -8.84 -21.75
CA GLU A 653 22.28 -10.01 -20.88
C GLU A 653 20.89 -10.67 -20.81
N PHE A 654 20.86 -12.00 -20.93
CA PHE A 654 19.65 -12.81 -20.88
C PHE A 654 19.25 -13.15 -19.44
N TYR A 655 17.99 -12.95 -19.11
CA TYR A 655 17.39 -13.35 -17.84
C TYR A 655 16.20 -14.28 -18.10
N PRO A 656 16.27 -15.56 -17.70
CA PRO A 656 15.16 -16.48 -17.90
C PRO A 656 13.99 -16.13 -16.98
N ALA A 657 12.77 -16.48 -17.42
CA ALA A 657 11.55 -16.33 -16.64
C ALA A 657 11.70 -16.83 -15.19
N GLY A 658 11.20 -16.06 -14.24
CA GLY A 658 11.31 -16.36 -12.81
C GLY A 658 12.60 -15.88 -12.13
N SER A 659 13.55 -15.30 -12.87
CA SER A 659 14.78 -14.72 -12.32
C SER A 659 14.57 -13.33 -11.73
N TRP A 660 15.21 -13.05 -10.59
CA TRP A 660 15.26 -11.71 -10.02
C TRP A 660 16.35 -10.87 -10.70
N VAL A 661 15.95 -9.76 -11.29
CA VAL A 661 16.84 -8.80 -11.96
C VAL A 661 16.94 -7.54 -11.10
N THR A 662 18.16 -7.10 -10.79
CA THR A 662 18.38 -5.88 -10.02
C THR A 662 18.09 -4.64 -10.88
N VAL A 663 17.40 -3.65 -10.32
CA VAL A 663 16.96 -2.43 -11.02
C VAL A 663 17.33 -1.17 -10.24
N ASN A 664 17.51 -0.05 -10.94
CA ASN A 664 17.71 1.28 -10.36
C ASN A 664 16.39 2.09 -10.36
N GLU A 665 16.41 3.33 -9.85
CA GLU A 665 15.19 4.12 -9.61
C GLU A 665 14.56 4.73 -10.87
N SER A 666 15.37 5.13 -11.84
CA SER A 666 14.95 6.15 -12.82
C SER A 666 14.53 5.61 -14.18
N ASP A 667 15.10 4.50 -14.67
CA ASP A 667 14.77 3.97 -16.00
C ASP A 667 15.45 2.62 -16.27
N ASN A 668 14.71 1.51 -16.17
CA ASN A 668 15.25 0.19 -16.52
C ASN A 668 14.60 -0.29 -17.81
N GLU A 669 15.38 -0.24 -18.89
CA GLU A 669 14.96 -0.72 -20.20
C GLU A 669 15.24 -2.22 -20.36
N PHE A 670 14.21 -2.96 -20.75
CA PHE A 670 14.24 -4.39 -21.04
C PHE A 670 13.84 -4.62 -22.50
N TYR A 671 14.36 -5.68 -23.11
CA TYR A 671 13.92 -6.15 -24.43
C TYR A 671 13.07 -7.41 -24.26
N LEU A 672 11.92 -7.44 -24.94
CA LEU A 672 10.99 -8.55 -24.96
C LEU A 672 11.30 -9.49 -26.14
N PRO A 673 11.80 -10.71 -25.89
CA PRO A 673 12.16 -11.67 -26.93
C PRO A 673 10.96 -12.18 -27.74
N ILE A 674 11.22 -12.56 -29.00
CA ILE A 674 10.16 -12.99 -29.93
C ILE A 674 9.50 -14.31 -29.56
N TRP A 675 10.16 -15.18 -28.79
CA TRP A 675 9.63 -16.49 -28.41
C TRP A 675 8.73 -16.45 -27.16
N VAL A 676 8.64 -15.29 -26.49
CA VAL A 676 7.71 -15.14 -25.37
C VAL A 676 6.28 -15.34 -25.86
N SER A 677 5.51 -16.15 -25.14
CA SER A 677 4.12 -16.42 -25.51
C SER A 677 3.27 -15.15 -25.41
N GLU A 678 2.40 -14.94 -26.38
CA GLU A 678 1.38 -13.89 -26.32
C GLU A 678 0.34 -14.18 -25.23
N GLY A 679 -0.30 -13.14 -24.70
CA GLY A 679 -1.31 -13.20 -23.64
C GLY A 679 -0.87 -12.53 -22.33
N TYR A 680 -1.52 -12.90 -21.22
CA TYR A 680 -1.30 -12.26 -19.93
C TYR A 680 -0.08 -12.80 -19.20
N HIS A 681 0.71 -11.89 -18.63
CA HIS A 681 1.92 -12.18 -17.86
C HIS A 681 2.01 -11.32 -16.61
N SER A 682 2.72 -11.80 -15.60
CA SER A 682 2.94 -11.09 -14.33
C SER A 682 4.36 -10.55 -14.22
N ILE A 683 4.49 -9.33 -13.70
CA ILE A 683 5.76 -8.70 -13.32
C ILE A 683 5.68 -8.42 -11.82
N LYS A 684 6.49 -9.13 -11.03
CA LYS A 684 6.62 -8.90 -9.58
C LYS A 684 7.86 -8.06 -9.30
N ALA A 685 7.79 -7.15 -8.36
CA ALA A 685 8.92 -6.39 -7.85
C ALA A 685 9.03 -6.54 -6.34
N ARG A 686 10.24 -6.30 -5.84
CA ARG A 686 10.48 -6.15 -4.41
C ARG A 686 11.53 -5.10 -4.12
N THR A 687 11.38 -4.42 -3.00
CA THR A 687 12.34 -3.49 -2.43
C THR A 687 12.67 -3.92 -1.00
N ARG A 688 13.95 -3.91 -0.66
CA ARG A 688 14.44 -4.38 0.64
C ARG A 688 14.99 -3.21 1.44
N THR A 689 14.74 -3.20 2.74
CA THR A 689 15.33 -2.21 3.64
C THR A 689 16.85 -2.38 3.79
N ILE A 690 17.56 -1.34 4.24
CA ILE A 690 19.01 -1.39 4.53
C ILE A 690 19.40 -2.42 5.60
N ASN A 691 18.49 -2.73 6.53
CA ASN A 691 18.72 -3.71 7.58
C ASN A 691 18.24 -5.13 7.22
N CYS A 692 17.67 -5.36 6.03
CA CYS A 692 17.08 -6.64 5.64
C CYS A 692 18.11 -7.79 5.60
N ASP A 693 19.17 -7.63 4.81
CA ASP A 693 20.12 -8.72 4.54
C ASP A 693 20.95 -9.06 5.78
N PHE A 694 21.31 -8.06 6.60
CA PHE A 694 22.01 -8.26 7.88
C PHE A 694 21.21 -9.08 8.89
N ASN A 695 19.87 -9.01 8.82
CA ASN A 695 18.98 -9.71 9.75
C ASN A 695 18.38 -10.99 9.16
N HIS A 696 18.77 -11.36 7.93
CA HIS A 696 18.25 -12.52 7.20
C HIS A 696 16.71 -12.54 7.11
N LYS A 697 16.09 -11.43 6.70
CA LYS A 697 14.62 -11.24 6.66
C LYS A 697 14.04 -11.07 5.26
N LEU A 698 14.65 -11.70 4.26
CA LEU A 698 14.19 -11.58 2.87
C LEU A 698 12.77 -12.11 2.66
N GLU A 699 12.37 -13.11 3.45
CA GLU A 699 11.05 -13.74 3.43
C GLU A 699 9.96 -12.92 4.16
N LYS A 700 10.34 -11.84 4.85
CA LYS A 700 9.41 -10.97 5.58
C LYS A 700 8.87 -9.87 4.67
N GLU A 701 8.01 -10.31 3.74
CA GLU A 701 7.42 -9.50 2.68
C GLU A 701 6.04 -8.93 3.08
N GLU A 702 5.75 -7.74 2.59
CA GLU A 702 4.42 -7.11 2.62
C GLU A 702 4.10 -6.48 1.26
N SER A 703 2.82 -6.30 0.94
CA SER A 703 2.40 -5.66 -0.31
C SER A 703 2.47 -4.13 -0.19
N ASN A 704 3.04 -3.47 -1.20
CA ASN A 704 3.22 -2.03 -1.38
C ASN A 704 4.16 -1.34 -0.39
N ALA A 705 4.13 -1.66 0.90
CA ALA A 705 4.97 -1.07 1.94
C ALA A 705 5.12 -2.05 3.11
N ASN A 706 6.26 -2.06 3.80
CA ASN A 706 6.47 -2.90 4.98
C ASN A 706 5.87 -2.27 6.25
N VAL A 707 4.57 -1.96 6.26
CA VAL A 707 3.92 -1.24 7.38
C VAL A 707 3.98 -2.02 8.70
N GLU A 708 3.97 -3.35 8.65
CA GLU A 708 4.11 -4.18 9.83
C GLU A 708 5.57 -4.25 10.27
N ASN A 709 5.83 -3.99 11.55
CA ASN A 709 7.19 -3.85 12.07
C ASN A 709 8.08 -5.11 11.85
N GLU A 710 7.49 -6.30 11.73
CA GLU A 710 8.22 -7.54 11.47
C GLU A 710 8.72 -7.68 10.02
N ASN A 711 8.24 -6.83 9.10
CA ASN A 711 8.51 -6.89 7.67
C ASN A 711 9.68 -5.99 7.25
N TYR A 712 10.43 -6.45 6.25
CA TYR A 712 11.67 -5.81 5.77
C TYR A 712 11.67 -5.62 4.24
N VAL A 713 10.66 -6.18 3.57
CA VAL A 713 10.58 -6.19 2.12
C VAL A 713 9.18 -5.74 1.71
N ALA A 714 9.09 -4.74 0.84
CA ALA A 714 7.84 -4.37 0.19
C ALA A 714 7.80 -5.00 -1.21
N THR A 715 6.62 -5.42 -1.64
CA THR A 715 6.41 -6.13 -2.92
C THR A 715 5.23 -5.55 -3.67
N ASP A 716 5.30 -5.57 -4.99
CA ASP A 716 4.19 -5.23 -5.87
C ASP A 716 4.16 -6.22 -7.05
N GLU A 717 2.99 -6.41 -7.64
CA GLU A 717 2.80 -7.31 -8.77
C GLU A 717 1.78 -6.72 -9.74
N LYS A 718 2.17 -6.61 -11.01
CA LYS A 718 1.32 -6.09 -12.08
C LYS A 718 1.20 -7.08 -13.23
N MET A 719 0.00 -7.12 -13.80
CA MET A 719 -0.28 -7.87 -15.02
C MET A 719 0.00 -7.02 -16.25
N VAL A 720 0.44 -7.67 -17.32
CA VAL A 720 0.66 -7.10 -18.66
C VAL A 720 0.06 -8.00 -19.73
N GLU A 721 -0.32 -7.42 -20.87
CA GLU A 721 -0.76 -8.17 -22.05
C GLU A 721 0.35 -8.12 -23.11
N VAL A 722 0.94 -9.27 -23.44
CA VAL A 722 1.94 -9.41 -24.49
C VAL A 722 1.25 -9.72 -25.83
N SER A 723 1.54 -8.93 -26.86
CA SER A 723 1.04 -9.14 -28.21
C SER A 723 2.16 -9.38 -29.23
N GLY A 724 1.86 -10.17 -30.25
CA GLY A 724 2.63 -10.21 -31.49
C GLY A 724 2.45 -8.94 -32.32
N ARG A 725 2.99 -8.98 -33.54
CA ARG A 725 2.84 -7.89 -34.51
C ARG A 725 3.00 -8.37 -35.96
N LEU A 726 2.47 -7.57 -36.88
CA LEU A 726 2.39 -7.77 -38.32
C LEU A 726 2.94 -6.51 -39.03
N TYR A 727 3.90 -6.65 -39.94
CA TYR A 727 4.56 -5.51 -40.58
C TYR A 727 5.23 -5.87 -41.92
N GLY A 728 5.74 -4.86 -42.62
CA GLY A 728 6.63 -5.04 -43.76
C GLY A 728 5.95 -5.59 -45.01
N LEU A 729 4.72 -5.16 -45.33
CA LEU A 729 4.11 -5.54 -46.61
C LEU A 729 4.97 -5.01 -47.76
N THR A 730 5.36 -5.95 -48.63
CA THR A 730 6.36 -5.71 -49.66
C THR A 730 5.88 -6.26 -50.98
N LEU A 731 5.92 -5.44 -52.03
CA LEU A 731 5.83 -5.88 -53.42
C LEU A 731 7.25 -6.10 -53.95
N TYR A 732 7.55 -7.32 -54.38
CA TYR A 732 8.91 -7.70 -54.79
C TYR A 732 9.00 -8.22 -56.24
N ASP A 733 7.87 -8.37 -56.93
CA ASP A 733 7.86 -8.73 -58.35
C ASP A 733 6.51 -8.40 -59.03
N ILE A 734 6.55 -8.08 -60.33
CA ILE A 734 5.38 -7.87 -61.20
C ILE A 734 5.65 -8.61 -62.51
N SER A 735 4.71 -9.45 -62.97
CA SER A 735 4.90 -10.33 -64.13
C SER A 735 4.75 -9.66 -65.50
N ASP A 736 4.70 -8.33 -65.57
CA ASP A 736 4.62 -7.55 -66.82
C ASP A 736 6.00 -7.49 -67.47
N TYR A 737 6.36 -8.57 -68.18
CA TYR A 737 7.65 -8.72 -68.85
C TYR A 737 7.51 -8.44 -70.35
N PRO A 738 8.46 -7.67 -70.94
CA PRO A 738 9.77 -7.30 -70.39
C PRO A 738 9.80 -6.04 -69.50
N ILE A 739 8.72 -5.26 -69.41
CA ILE A 739 8.71 -3.91 -68.82
C ILE A 739 9.31 -3.87 -67.41
N TRP A 740 8.82 -4.71 -66.50
CA TRP A 740 9.25 -4.75 -65.09
C TRP A 740 10.35 -5.78 -64.82
N ARG A 741 10.77 -6.54 -65.84
CA ARG A 741 11.70 -7.65 -65.66
C ARG A 741 13.03 -7.19 -65.09
N SER A 742 13.63 -6.15 -65.67
CA SER A 742 14.93 -5.62 -65.23
C SER A 742 14.89 -4.94 -63.87
N VAL A 743 13.70 -4.58 -63.38
CA VAL A 743 13.53 -4.02 -62.04
C VAL A 743 13.62 -5.12 -61.00
N PHE A 744 12.87 -6.21 -61.17
CA PHE A 744 12.72 -7.24 -60.15
C PHE A 744 13.58 -8.48 -60.36
N ARG A 745 13.98 -8.80 -61.60
CA ARG A 745 14.75 -10.00 -61.94
C ARG A 745 16.04 -9.70 -62.67
N LYS A 746 17.06 -10.50 -62.39
CA LYS A 746 18.33 -10.46 -63.12
C LYS A 746 18.13 -10.91 -64.56
N ASN A 747 18.94 -10.39 -65.48
CA ASN A 747 18.81 -10.69 -66.90
C ASN A 747 18.87 -12.22 -67.15
N ASN A 748 17.95 -12.74 -67.96
CA ASN A 748 17.83 -14.17 -68.27
C ASN A 748 17.80 -15.11 -67.05
N SER A 749 17.37 -14.63 -65.89
CA SER A 749 17.31 -15.41 -64.65
C SER A 749 15.99 -15.21 -63.90
N VAL A 750 15.65 -16.19 -63.07
CA VAL A 750 14.55 -16.11 -62.09
C VAL A 750 14.99 -15.48 -60.78
N SER A 751 16.29 -15.27 -60.56
CA SER A 751 16.79 -14.61 -59.36
C SER A 751 16.36 -13.14 -59.29
N LEU A 752 15.98 -12.69 -58.09
CA LEU A 752 15.59 -11.31 -57.86
C LEU A 752 16.80 -10.36 -57.92
N THR A 753 16.56 -9.10 -58.30
CA THR A 753 17.56 -8.01 -58.23
C THR A 753 17.76 -7.50 -56.81
N GLY A 754 16.74 -7.64 -55.96
CA GLY A 754 16.67 -7.05 -54.61
C GLY A 754 15.95 -5.69 -54.56
N ILE A 755 15.48 -5.14 -55.69
CA ILE A 755 14.64 -3.94 -55.67
C ILE A 755 13.23 -4.33 -55.19
N GLU A 756 12.74 -3.61 -54.18
CA GLU A 756 11.45 -3.86 -53.54
C GLU A 756 10.66 -2.57 -53.39
N TYR A 757 9.33 -2.68 -53.40
CA TYR A 757 8.41 -1.58 -53.09
C TYR A 757 7.78 -1.86 -51.73
N LYS A 758 7.89 -0.91 -50.80
CA LYS A 758 7.40 -1.01 -49.42
C LYS A 758 6.27 -0.02 -49.17
N ILE A 759 5.46 -0.22 -48.15
CA ILE A 759 4.33 0.68 -47.85
C ILE A 759 4.73 2.16 -47.83
N GLY A 760 5.84 2.47 -47.18
CA GLY A 760 6.31 3.84 -47.00
C GLY A 760 7.82 3.95 -46.92
N CYS A 761 8.33 5.05 -46.37
CA CYS A 761 9.77 5.30 -46.27
C CYS A 761 10.38 4.93 -44.91
N ASN A 762 9.57 4.48 -43.95
CA ASN A 762 10.04 4.07 -42.64
C ASN A 762 10.24 2.54 -42.59
N ASN A 763 10.92 2.09 -41.54
CA ASN A 763 10.96 0.68 -41.14
C ASN A 763 9.75 0.33 -40.26
N GLN A 764 9.68 -0.93 -39.81
CA GLN A 764 8.60 -1.45 -38.98
C GLN A 764 8.47 -0.77 -37.61
N ASN A 765 9.50 -0.03 -37.18
CA ASN A 765 9.50 0.67 -35.90
C ASN A 765 9.15 2.16 -36.02
N GLY A 766 8.92 2.66 -37.24
CA GLY A 766 8.63 4.05 -37.55
C GLY A 766 9.84 4.94 -37.79
N CYS A 767 11.05 4.36 -37.91
CA CYS A 767 12.26 5.12 -38.21
C CYS A 767 12.43 5.27 -39.73
N TYR A 768 12.70 6.48 -40.21
CA TYR A 768 13.03 6.74 -41.61
C TYR A 768 14.34 6.04 -42.00
N VAL A 769 14.34 5.36 -43.15
CA VAL A 769 15.50 4.57 -43.63
C VAL A 769 16.08 5.06 -44.96
N GLY A 770 15.76 6.29 -45.38
CA GLY A 770 16.33 6.86 -46.61
C GLY A 770 15.78 6.26 -47.92
N ARG A 771 14.63 5.57 -47.86
CA ARG A 771 14.01 4.92 -49.03
C ARG A 771 13.46 5.97 -50.01
N ASP A 772 13.71 5.77 -51.30
CA ASP A 772 13.10 6.58 -52.37
C ASP A 772 11.57 6.44 -52.34
N ALA A 773 10.86 7.56 -52.21
CA ALA A 773 9.40 7.61 -52.21
C ALA A 773 8.78 7.02 -53.50
N LYS A 774 9.52 6.95 -54.62
CA LYS A 774 9.09 6.26 -55.85
C LYS A 774 8.94 4.76 -55.66
N GLN A 775 9.76 4.16 -54.79
CA GLN A 775 9.78 2.74 -54.45
C GLN A 775 8.81 2.42 -53.29
N THR A 776 7.63 3.03 -53.31
CA THR A 776 6.59 2.80 -52.30
C THR A 776 5.22 2.54 -52.90
N PHE A 777 4.31 1.97 -52.10
CA PHE A 777 2.88 1.91 -52.43
C PHE A 777 2.24 3.31 -52.37
N VAL A 778 1.18 3.62 -53.12
CA VAL A 778 0.71 2.94 -54.34
C VAL A 778 1.58 3.39 -55.53
N MET A 779 1.84 2.52 -56.50
CA MET A 779 2.64 2.91 -57.67
C MET A 779 1.82 3.78 -58.64
N VAL A 780 2.40 4.90 -59.05
CA VAL A 780 1.87 5.82 -60.06
C VAL A 780 2.89 5.95 -61.18
N ASN A 781 2.53 6.50 -62.34
CA ASN A 781 3.50 6.70 -63.42
C ASN A 781 4.66 7.56 -62.90
N GLY A 782 5.90 7.08 -63.02
CA GLY A 782 7.08 7.66 -62.36
C GLY A 782 7.65 6.80 -61.24
N SER A 783 6.91 5.77 -60.81
CA SER A 783 7.40 4.76 -59.87
C SER A 783 8.47 3.86 -60.48
N HIS A 784 8.39 3.53 -61.77
CA HIS A 784 9.38 2.66 -62.40
C HIS A 784 10.76 3.33 -62.46
N PRO A 785 11.85 2.67 -61.96
CA PRO A 785 13.15 3.32 -61.76
C PRO A 785 13.84 3.73 -63.07
N TYR A 786 13.56 3.01 -64.16
CA TYR A 786 14.22 3.24 -65.46
C TYR A 786 13.34 3.92 -66.51
N PHE A 787 12.01 4.01 -66.29
CA PHE A 787 11.04 4.46 -67.29
C PHE A 787 10.04 5.40 -66.62
N PRO A 788 10.24 6.72 -66.68
CA PRO A 788 9.52 7.66 -65.83
C PRO A 788 8.03 7.76 -66.19
N ASN A 789 7.60 7.35 -67.39
CA ASN A 789 6.18 7.30 -67.76
C ASN A 789 5.45 6.02 -67.31
N ILE A 790 6.13 5.09 -66.62
CA ILE A 790 5.60 3.79 -66.21
C ILE A 790 5.46 3.72 -64.68
N GLY A 791 4.41 3.02 -64.21
CA GLY A 791 4.25 2.71 -62.79
C GLY A 791 2.89 2.14 -62.42
N ILE A 792 1.81 2.66 -63.00
CA ILE A 792 0.45 2.11 -62.81
C ILE A 792 0.35 0.74 -63.50
N GLN A 793 -0.27 -0.24 -62.84
CA GLN A 793 -0.33 -1.62 -63.32
C GLN A 793 -1.42 -1.81 -64.40
N LYS A 794 -1.26 -2.85 -65.21
CA LYS A 794 -2.29 -3.33 -66.14
C LYS A 794 -2.93 -4.61 -65.58
N THR A 795 -4.22 -4.83 -65.84
CA THR A 795 -4.86 -6.09 -65.44
C THR A 795 -4.30 -7.27 -66.24
N GLY A 796 -4.42 -8.49 -65.71
CA GLY A 796 -3.88 -9.72 -66.28
C GLY A 796 -2.44 -10.05 -65.85
N TYR A 797 -1.69 -9.09 -65.31
CA TYR A 797 -0.35 -9.34 -64.76
C TYR A 797 -0.40 -9.56 -63.24
N VAL A 798 0.47 -10.46 -62.77
CA VAL A 798 0.57 -10.90 -61.38
C VAL A 798 1.54 -10.02 -60.60
N SER A 799 1.08 -9.49 -59.47
CA SER A 799 1.92 -8.87 -58.45
C SER A 799 2.20 -9.86 -57.33
N ARG A 800 3.46 -9.91 -56.84
CA ARG A 800 3.90 -10.83 -55.79
C ARG A 800 4.37 -10.10 -54.56
N PHE A 801 3.90 -10.57 -53.41
CA PHE A 801 4.05 -9.90 -52.14
C PHE A 801 4.52 -10.83 -51.05
N TYR A 802 5.17 -10.26 -50.05
CA TYR A 802 5.30 -10.89 -48.75
C TYR A 802 5.06 -9.89 -47.63
N LEU A 803 4.77 -10.41 -46.45
CA LEU A 803 4.79 -9.64 -45.20
C LEU A 803 5.27 -10.51 -44.04
N THR A 804 5.61 -9.86 -42.92
CA THR A 804 6.23 -10.51 -41.76
C THR A 804 5.32 -10.43 -40.54
N SER A 805 5.26 -11.51 -39.79
CA SER A 805 4.67 -11.53 -38.44
C SER A 805 5.68 -12.00 -37.39
N VAL A 806 5.44 -11.57 -36.16
CA VAL A 806 6.13 -12.01 -34.95
C VAL A 806 5.07 -12.42 -33.93
N GLY A 807 5.17 -13.62 -33.39
CA GLY A 807 4.27 -14.15 -32.37
C GLY A 807 3.84 -15.60 -32.62
N ASN A 808 2.79 -16.01 -31.91
CA ASN A 808 2.16 -17.32 -31.92
C ASN A 808 1.23 -17.47 -33.13
N LEU A 809 1.81 -17.36 -34.34
CA LEU A 809 1.15 -17.57 -35.63
C LEU A 809 1.79 -18.74 -36.40
N ASN A 810 2.08 -19.82 -35.67
CA ASN A 810 2.80 -21.01 -36.14
C ASN A 810 1.98 -22.33 -36.06
N SER A 811 0.70 -22.26 -35.70
CA SER A 811 -0.29 -23.36 -35.83
C SER A 811 -0.62 -23.62 -37.31
N SER A 812 -1.26 -24.76 -37.57
CA SER A 812 -1.78 -25.12 -38.90
C SER A 812 -3.09 -24.43 -39.27
N TYR A 813 -3.77 -23.85 -38.28
CA TYR A 813 -4.99 -23.06 -38.48
C TYR A 813 -4.76 -21.55 -38.51
N ASP A 814 -3.51 -21.12 -38.35
CA ASP A 814 -3.15 -19.71 -38.43
C ASP A 814 -3.04 -19.26 -39.90
N GLU A 815 -3.63 -18.12 -40.21
CA GLU A 815 -3.61 -17.53 -41.55
C GLU A 815 -3.53 -16.00 -41.47
N ILE A 816 -3.03 -15.37 -42.54
CA ILE A 816 -3.29 -13.95 -42.80
C ILE A 816 -4.45 -13.86 -43.76
N ARG A 817 -5.41 -13.00 -43.43
CA ARG A 817 -6.54 -12.68 -44.28
C ARG A 817 -6.40 -11.26 -44.80
N ILE A 818 -6.51 -11.11 -46.11
CA ILE A 818 -6.59 -9.81 -46.78
C ILE A 818 -7.94 -9.73 -47.48
N THR A 819 -8.71 -8.69 -47.16
CA THR A 819 -10.01 -8.42 -47.80
C THR A 819 -9.85 -7.24 -48.75
N PRO A 820 -9.82 -7.46 -50.08
CA PRO A 820 -9.75 -6.38 -51.05
C PRO A 820 -11.07 -5.62 -51.15
N THR A 821 -11.00 -4.30 -51.21
CA THR A 821 -12.11 -3.42 -51.60
C THR A 821 -11.70 -2.55 -52.78
N TYR A 822 -12.68 -2.16 -53.60
CA TYR A 822 -12.44 -1.61 -54.92
C TYR A 822 -12.99 -0.19 -55.05
N PHE A 823 -12.17 0.71 -55.60
CA PHE A 823 -12.53 2.11 -55.81
C PHE A 823 -12.21 2.52 -57.24
N TYR A 824 -13.14 3.21 -57.88
CA TYR A 824 -12.88 3.93 -59.12
C TYR A 824 -12.26 5.30 -58.79
N ILE A 825 -11.21 5.66 -59.51
CA ILE A 825 -10.63 7.00 -59.54
C ILE A 825 -10.78 7.53 -60.97
N GLY A 826 -11.61 8.53 -61.17
CA GLY A 826 -11.79 9.14 -62.49
C GLY A 826 -10.65 10.06 -62.89
N LYS A 827 -10.68 10.55 -64.13
CA LYS A 827 -9.61 11.40 -64.70
C LYS A 827 -9.39 12.70 -63.91
N ASN A 828 -10.41 13.21 -63.23
CA ASN A 828 -10.33 14.43 -62.44
C ASN A 828 -9.98 14.15 -60.96
N GLY A 829 -9.70 12.88 -60.60
CA GLY A 829 -9.30 12.47 -59.26
C GLY A 829 -10.46 12.11 -58.33
N GLU A 830 -11.69 12.08 -58.82
CA GLU A 830 -12.87 11.69 -58.04
C GLU A 830 -12.81 10.22 -57.63
N ARG A 831 -12.86 9.95 -56.33
CA ARG A 831 -12.85 8.60 -55.75
C ARG A 831 -14.26 8.15 -55.40
N MET A 832 -14.66 6.97 -55.86
CA MET A 832 -15.91 6.31 -55.44
C MET A 832 -15.74 4.80 -55.29
N GLU A 833 -16.52 4.19 -54.40
CA GLU A 833 -16.52 2.73 -54.26
C GLU A 833 -17.18 2.08 -55.50
N ALA A 834 -16.61 0.97 -55.97
CA ALA A 834 -16.97 0.36 -57.23
C ALA A 834 -17.25 -1.14 -57.09
N ASP A 835 -18.20 -1.63 -57.88
CA ASP A 835 -18.37 -3.06 -58.15
C ASP A 835 -17.55 -3.41 -59.40
N VAL A 836 -16.81 -4.52 -59.35
CA VAL A 836 -15.99 -5.01 -60.45
C VAL A 836 -16.53 -6.34 -60.93
N TYR A 837 -16.66 -6.45 -62.24
CA TYR A 837 -17.08 -7.64 -62.96
C TYR A 837 -15.92 -8.09 -63.84
N TYR A 838 -15.72 -9.40 -63.98
CA TYR A 838 -14.64 -9.93 -64.81
C TYR A 838 -15.09 -11.07 -65.70
N THR A 839 -14.30 -11.34 -66.73
CA THR A 839 -14.43 -12.52 -67.58
C THR A 839 -13.25 -13.45 -67.35
N GLU A 840 -13.52 -14.72 -67.03
CA GLU A 840 -12.49 -15.74 -66.87
C GLU A 840 -13.04 -17.16 -67.04
N THR A 841 -12.16 -18.11 -67.33
CA THR A 841 -12.48 -19.54 -67.32
C THR A 841 -12.49 -20.07 -65.88
N ILE A 842 -13.67 -20.50 -65.41
CA ILE A 842 -13.86 -21.10 -64.07
C ILE A 842 -14.41 -22.51 -64.26
N GLY A 843 -13.71 -23.52 -63.71
CA GLY A 843 -14.14 -24.91 -63.84
C GLY A 843 -14.21 -25.41 -65.30
N GLY A 844 -13.35 -24.89 -66.18
CA GLY A 844 -13.27 -25.27 -67.59
C GLY A 844 -14.30 -24.59 -68.52
N LYS A 845 -15.14 -23.69 -67.99
CA LYS A 845 -16.09 -22.89 -68.80
C LYS A 845 -15.76 -21.41 -68.71
N ASN A 846 -15.87 -20.71 -69.83
CA ASN A 846 -15.73 -19.26 -69.85
C ASN A 846 -16.97 -18.62 -69.22
N HIS A 847 -16.78 -17.77 -68.23
CA HIS A 847 -17.82 -17.02 -67.55
C HIS A 847 -17.56 -15.53 -67.72
N SER A 848 -18.49 -14.81 -68.34
CA SER A 848 -18.49 -13.34 -68.44
C SER A 848 -19.31 -12.71 -67.32
N LEU A 849 -19.04 -11.43 -67.03
CA LEU A 849 -19.76 -10.63 -66.02
C LEU A 849 -19.81 -11.29 -64.63
N VAL A 850 -18.73 -11.94 -64.21
CA VAL A 850 -18.62 -12.48 -62.85
C VAL A 850 -18.36 -11.33 -61.88
N LYS A 851 -19.34 -11.03 -61.03
CA LYS A 851 -19.17 -10.01 -59.98
C LYS A 851 -18.19 -10.50 -58.92
N ILE A 852 -17.17 -9.70 -58.60
CA ILE A 852 -16.29 -9.97 -57.45
C ILE A 852 -17.14 -10.06 -56.17
N GLY A 853 -16.93 -11.10 -55.36
CA GLY A 853 -17.72 -11.39 -54.16
C GLY A 853 -18.99 -12.22 -54.37
N SER A 854 -19.36 -12.51 -55.63
CA SER A 854 -20.43 -13.47 -55.93
C SER A 854 -20.06 -14.90 -55.53
N GLU A 855 -21.06 -15.79 -55.45
CA GLU A 855 -20.81 -17.22 -55.18
C GLU A 855 -19.93 -17.88 -56.24
N LEU A 856 -19.96 -17.38 -57.48
CA LEU A 856 -19.08 -17.87 -58.54
C LEU A 856 -17.63 -17.38 -58.34
N ASP A 857 -17.44 -16.12 -57.93
CA ASP A 857 -16.12 -15.59 -57.58
C ASP A 857 -15.51 -16.35 -56.39
N LYS A 858 -16.30 -16.65 -55.35
CA LYS A 858 -15.86 -17.47 -54.22
C LYS A 858 -15.44 -18.89 -54.61
N LYS A 859 -15.94 -19.42 -55.72
CA LYS A 859 -15.52 -20.72 -56.27
C LYS A 859 -14.26 -20.63 -57.14
N ASN A 860 -13.95 -19.45 -57.69
CA ASN A 860 -12.75 -19.18 -58.46
C ASN A 860 -11.51 -19.02 -57.56
N ARG A 861 -11.11 -20.12 -56.92
CA ARG A 861 -9.96 -20.16 -56.01
C ARG A 861 -8.66 -20.37 -56.81
N LYS A 862 -7.73 -19.43 -56.68
CA LYS A 862 -6.37 -19.55 -57.21
C LYS A 862 -5.50 -20.36 -56.26
N ASN A 863 -4.68 -21.24 -56.81
CA ASN A 863 -3.76 -22.07 -56.04
C ASN A 863 -2.33 -21.56 -56.22
N ILE A 864 -1.58 -21.48 -55.12
CA ILE A 864 -0.17 -21.10 -55.10
C ILE A 864 0.61 -22.20 -54.38
N ARG A 865 1.89 -22.38 -54.73
CA ARG A 865 2.82 -23.27 -54.00
C ARG A 865 4.14 -22.55 -53.80
N LEU A 866 4.84 -22.85 -52.69
CA LEU A 866 6.14 -22.22 -52.40
C LEU A 866 7.23 -22.59 -53.41
N GLY A 867 7.14 -23.78 -54.03
CA GLY A 867 8.09 -24.23 -55.05
C GLY A 867 7.88 -23.61 -56.43
N GLU A 868 6.95 -22.67 -56.59
CA GLU A 868 6.75 -22.00 -57.87
C GLU A 868 7.92 -21.08 -58.20
N ILE A 869 8.53 -21.26 -59.37
CA ILE A 869 9.83 -20.68 -59.71
C ILE A 869 9.76 -19.14 -59.68
N TYR A 870 8.63 -18.60 -60.15
CA TYR A 870 8.38 -17.16 -60.16
C TYR A 870 7.96 -16.60 -58.80
N LEU A 871 7.54 -17.42 -57.83
CA LEU A 871 7.36 -16.93 -56.45
C LEU A 871 8.71 -16.61 -55.80
N SER A 872 9.78 -17.30 -56.23
CA SER A 872 11.17 -17.00 -55.90
C SER A 872 11.44 -16.93 -54.39
N VAL A 873 10.78 -17.82 -53.65
CA VAL A 873 11.04 -18.05 -52.22
C VAL A 873 12.47 -18.55 -52.07
N PRO A 874 13.30 -17.98 -51.16
CA PRO A 874 14.66 -18.45 -50.96
C PRO A 874 14.70 -19.93 -50.58
N GLU A 875 15.59 -20.70 -51.21
CA GLU A 875 15.74 -22.14 -50.94
C GLU A 875 16.02 -22.40 -49.44
N SER A 876 16.83 -21.55 -48.81
CA SER A 876 17.11 -21.62 -47.37
C SER A 876 15.87 -21.48 -46.49
N GLU A 877 14.87 -20.69 -46.90
CA GLU A 877 13.60 -20.56 -46.15
C GLU A 877 12.73 -21.83 -46.31
N ILE A 878 12.78 -22.47 -47.48
CA ILE A 878 12.09 -23.74 -47.76
C ILE A 878 12.73 -24.88 -46.96
N GLU A 879 14.07 -24.96 -46.94
CA GLU A 879 14.85 -25.91 -46.16
C GLU A 879 14.56 -25.79 -44.67
N GLU A 880 14.57 -24.57 -44.13
CA GLU A 880 14.28 -24.31 -42.72
C GLU A 880 12.83 -24.69 -42.37
N LYS A 881 11.86 -24.38 -43.24
CA LYS A 881 10.47 -24.84 -43.06
C LYS A 881 10.37 -26.36 -43.05
N ALA A 882 11.00 -27.04 -44.01
CA ALA A 882 10.98 -28.49 -44.11
C ALA A 882 11.56 -29.14 -42.83
N LYS A 883 12.68 -28.60 -42.32
CA LYS A 883 13.32 -29.00 -41.06
C LYS A 883 12.41 -28.80 -39.84
N LEU A 884 11.77 -27.64 -39.70
CA LEU A 884 10.94 -27.29 -38.54
C LEU A 884 9.58 -28.01 -38.50
N VAL A 885 9.04 -28.36 -39.66
CA VAL A 885 7.79 -29.12 -39.80
C VAL A 885 8.04 -30.64 -39.81
N GLY A 886 9.27 -31.08 -40.11
CA GLY A 886 9.64 -32.49 -40.14
C GLY A 886 9.15 -33.20 -41.40
N CYS A 887 9.29 -32.57 -42.57
CA CYS A 887 8.88 -33.15 -43.85
C CYS A 887 9.93 -32.94 -44.96
N ARG A 888 9.77 -33.63 -46.09
CA ARG A 888 10.68 -33.51 -47.24
C ARG A 888 10.51 -32.18 -47.97
N ILE A 889 11.60 -31.62 -48.49
CA ILE A 889 11.62 -30.35 -49.24
C ILE A 889 10.66 -30.40 -50.44
N GLU A 890 10.61 -31.53 -51.15
CA GLU A 890 9.73 -31.72 -52.32
C GLU A 890 8.25 -31.62 -51.94
N LYS A 891 7.88 -32.03 -50.72
CA LYS A 891 6.51 -31.86 -50.20
C LYS A 891 6.20 -30.37 -50.05
N ILE A 892 7.07 -29.62 -49.37
CA ILE A 892 6.90 -28.16 -49.19
C ILE A 892 6.81 -27.43 -50.54
N LYS A 893 7.61 -27.84 -51.53
CA LYS A 893 7.62 -27.23 -52.86
C LYS A 893 6.38 -27.53 -53.69
N SER A 894 5.84 -28.74 -53.60
CA SER A 894 4.74 -29.21 -54.44
C SER A 894 3.35 -28.96 -53.87
N GLU A 895 3.24 -28.77 -52.55
CA GLU A 895 1.96 -28.58 -51.86
C GLU A 895 1.22 -27.32 -52.34
N GLN A 896 -0.02 -27.50 -52.81
CA GLN A 896 -0.86 -26.40 -53.28
C GLN A 896 -1.68 -25.80 -52.13
N ALA A 897 -1.59 -24.49 -51.98
CA ALA A 897 -2.39 -23.68 -51.08
C ALA A 897 -3.53 -23.02 -51.85
N LYS A 898 -4.77 -23.11 -51.34
CA LYS A 898 -5.89 -22.31 -51.84
C LYS A 898 -5.68 -20.86 -51.38
N ALA A 899 -5.12 -20.04 -52.26
CA ALA A 899 -4.64 -18.72 -51.89
C ALA A 899 -5.76 -17.67 -51.88
N TYR A 900 -6.51 -17.49 -52.96
CA TYR A 900 -7.50 -16.39 -52.99
C TYR A 900 -8.61 -16.54 -54.03
N SER A 901 -9.71 -15.81 -53.81
CA SER A 901 -10.50 -15.21 -54.89
C SER A 901 -10.34 -13.69 -54.85
N PHE A 902 -10.90 -12.98 -55.82
CA PHE A 902 -10.72 -11.53 -55.88
C PHE A 902 -11.45 -10.78 -54.74
N CYS A 903 -12.39 -11.41 -54.03
CA CYS A 903 -13.00 -10.83 -52.82
C CYS A 903 -12.31 -11.19 -51.49
N ASN A 904 -11.38 -12.15 -51.47
CA ASN A 904 -10.76 -12.64 -50.23
C ASN A 904 -9.45 -13.38 -50.53
N ILE A 905 -8.35 -12.89 -49.96
CA ILE A 905 -7.04 -13.50 -50.02
C ILE A 905 -6.74 -14.12 -48.65
N VAL A 906 -6.39 -15.40 -48.66
CA VAL A 906 -6.00 -16.17 -47.49
C VAL A 906 -4.58 -16.66 -47.71
N ILE A 907 -3.69 -16.36 -46.77
CA ILE A 907 -2.32 -16.85 -46.78
C ILE A 907 -2.23 -17.91 -45.68
N PRO A 908 -2.43 -19.20 -46.01
CA PRO A 908 -2.43 -20.27 -45.01
C PRO A 908 -1.01 -20.74 -44.71
N GLU A 909 -0.87 -21.70 -43.79
CA GLU A 909 0.44 -22.25 -43.37
C GLU A 909 1.32 -22.74 -44.53
N GLN A 910 0.71 -23.20 -45.63
CA GLN A 910 1.43 -23.70 -46.80
C GLN A 910 2.28 -22.60 -47.44
N LEU A 911 1.85 -21.33 -47.35
CA LEU A 911 2.56 -20.17 -47.91
C LEU A 911 3.39 -19.38 -46.88
N ARG A 912 3.50 -19.92 -45.65
CA ARG A 912 4.33 -19.39 -44.56
C ARG A 912 5.74 -20.00 -44.58
N THR A 913 6.77 -19.20 -44.36
CA THR A 913 8.13 -19.65 -44.04
C THR A 913 8.57 -19.10 -42.68
N TYR A 914 9.68 -19.59 -42.15
CA TYR A 914 10.21 -19.19 -40.84
C TYR A 914 11.55 -18.48 -41.02
N ILE A 915 11.67 -17.30 -40.41
CA ILE A 915 12.85 -16.43 -40.54
C ILE A 915 13.42 -16.00 -39.18
N GLY A 916 12.95 -16.60 -38.08
CA GLY A 916 13.38 -16.28 -36.72
C GLY A 916 14.68 -16.94 -36.28
N ALA A 917 15.29 -17.78 -37.11
CA ALA A 917 16.52 -18.49 -36.76
C ALA A 917 17.61 -17.47 -36.37
N ASN A 918 18.22 -17.67 -35.19
CA ASN A 918 19.23 -16.78 -34.60
C ASN A 918 18.77 -15.33 -34.33
N TYR A 919 17.45 -15.07 -34.28
CA TYR A 919 16.91 -13.74 -34.00
C TYR A 919 16.93 -13.44 -32.48
N THR A 920 18.10 -13.06 -31.98
CA THR A 920 18.30 -12.60 -30.60
C THR A 920 19.11 -11.30 -30.57
N PRO A 921 19.07 -10.51 -29.48
CA PRO A 921 19.85 -9.27 -29.36
C PRO A 921 21.37 -9.43 -29.51
N ASP A 922 21.90 -10.63 -29.23
CA ASP A 922 23.31 -11.01 -29.25
C ASP A 922 23.65 -12.04 -30.36
N GLY A 923 22.67 -12.42 -31.18
CA GLY A 923 22.81 -13.41 -32.25
C GLY A 923 23.00 -14.86 -31.77
N LYS A 924 22.87 -15.13 -30.46
CA LYS A 924 22.97 -16.47 -29.86
C LYS A 924 21.73 -16.81 -29.06
N ILE A 925 21.13 -17.96 -29.34
CA ILE A 925 19.98 -18.46 -28.59
C ILE A 925 20.48 -18.99 -27.23
N PRO A 926 19.90 -18.55 -26.09
CA PRO A 926 20.27 -19.09 -24.79
C PRO A 926 20.02 -20.60 -24.70
N VAL A 927 20.90 -21.33 -24.01
CA VAL A 927 20.87 -22.81 -23.92
C VAL A 927 19.55 -23.34 -23.33
N THR A 928 18.85 -22.56 -22.51
CA THR A 928 17.57 -22.94 -21.90
C THR A 928 16.36 -22.72 -22.82
N VAL A 929 16.54 -22.13 -23.99
CA VAL A 929 15.45 -21.78 -24.93
C VAL A 929 15.45 -22.74 -26.12
N ASP A 930 14.27 -23.24 -26.50
CA ASP A 930 14.12 -24.12 -27.67
C ASP A 930 14.35 -23.34 -28.96
N GLU A 931 15.41 -23.67 -29.70
CA GLU A 931 15.74 -23.08 -31.00
C GLU A 931 14.59 -23.18 -32.00
N LYS A 932 13.80 -24.25 -31.96
CA LYS A 932 12.65 -24.42 -32.86
C LYS A 932 11.54 -23.42 -32.55
N GLN A 933 11.31 -23.12 -31.28
CA GLN A 933 10.35 -22.11 -30.85
C GLN A 933 10.76 -20.73 -31.35
N VAL A 934 12.05 -20.36 -31.19
CA VAL A 934 12.59 -19.08 -31.68
C VAL A 934 12.45 -18.97 -33.19
N ALA A 935 12.89 -19.99 -33.93
CA ALA A 935 12.80 -20.00 -35.39
C ALA A 935 11.35 -19.86 -35.88
N LYS A 936 10.42 -20.55 -35.22
CA LYS A 936 8.98 -20.49 -35.54
C LYS A 936 8.29 -19.22 -35.10
N ALA A 937 8.88 -18.36 -34.25
CA ALA A 937 8.24 -17.17 -33.69
C ALA A 937 8.21 -15.98 -34.65
N MET A 938 9.04 -15.97 -35.70
CA MET A 938 9.01 -14.96 -36.74
C MET A 938 8.78 -15.62 -38.10
N GLN A 939 7.73 -15.18 -38.78
CA GLN A 939 7.24 -15.83 -39.98
C GLN A 939 7.15 -14.84 -41.14
N LYS A 940 7.42 -15.32 -42.34
CA LYS A 940 7.21 -14.58 -43.59
C LYS A 940 6.13 -15.28 -44.41
N TRP A 941 5.24 -14.49 -45.00
CA TRP A 941 4.04 -15.00 -45.64
C TRP A 941 3.98 -14.50 -47.07
N TYR A 942 3.99 -15.42 -48.03
CA TYR A 942 4.04 -15.11 -49.45
C TYR A 942 2.65 -15.20 -50.07
N PHE A 943 2.30 -14.24 -50.93
CA PHE A 943 1.07 -14.30 -51.71
C PHE A 943 1.23 -13.58 -53.04
N GLU A 944 0.30 -13.81 -53.95
CA GLU A 944 0.22 -13.09 -55.21
C GLU A 944 -1.20 -12.58 -55.43
N PHE A 945 -1.33 -11.53 -56.22
CA PHE A 945 -2.63 -10.97 -56.57
C PHE A 945 -2.59 -10.39 -57.98
N TYR A 946 -3.66 -10.62 -58.74
CA TYR A 946 -3.95 -9.95 -59.99
C TYR A 946 -5.44 -9.73 -60.12
N LEU A 947 -5.83 -8.95 -61.13
CA LEU A 947 -7.20 -8.90 -61.64
C LEU A 947 -7.21 -9.47 -63.06
N PRO A 948 -8.25 -10.22 -63.49
CA PRO A 948 -8.31 -10.78 -64.83
C PRO A 948 -8.15 -9.72 -65.92
N SER A 949 -7.67 -10.12 -67.10
CA SER A 949 -7.38 -9.16 -68.19
C SER A 949 -8.60 -8.38 -68.65
N GLU A 950 -9.78 -8.97 -68.58
CA GLU A 950 -11.04 -8.33 -68.95
C GLU A 950 -11.86 -8.04 -67.68
N ILE A 951 -11.93 -6.76 -67.33
CA ILE A 951 -12.74 -6.26 -66.22
C ILE A 951 -13.69 -5.16 -66.69
N HIS A 952 -14.81 -5.03 -66.00
CA HIS A 952 -15.79 -3.96 -66.16
C HIS A 952 -16.16 -3.40 -64.80
N VAL A 953 -16.09 -2.08 -64.68
CA VAL A 953 -16.23 -1.37 -63.40
C VAL A 953 -17.49 -0.52 -63.44
N CYS A 954 -18.34 -0.60 -62.42
CA CYS A 954 -19.49 0.27 -62.27
C CYS A 954 -19.58 0.80 -60.83
N LYS A 955 -20.43 1.81 -60.61
CA LYS A 955 -20.66 2.33 -59.25
C LYS A 955 -21.19 1.22 -58.34
N LYS A 956 -20.65 1.10 -57.13
CA LYS A 956 -21.08 0.07 -56.18
C LYS A 956 -22.60 0.10 -55.96
N GLY A 957 -23.21 -1.08 -55.98
CA GLY A 957 -24.64 -1.27 -55.81
C GLY A 957 -25.48 -1.04 -57.07
N TYR A 958 -24.87 -0.69 -58.21
CA TYR A 958 -25.60 -0.57 -59.47
C TYR A 958 -26.16 -1.94 -59.90
N ASN A 959 -27.48 -2.01 -60.14
CA ASN A 959 -28.15 -3.27 -60.43
C ASN A 959 -28.11 -3.62 -61.93
N ILE A 960 -27.01 -4.23 -62.35
CA ILE A 960 -26.78 -4.68 -63.73
C ILE A 960 -27.86 -5.65 -64.21
N LEU A 961 -28.27 -6.62 -63.37
CA LEU A 961 -29.28 -7.62 -63.72
C LEU A 961 -30.65 -6.98 -64.04
N SER A 962 -31.00 -5.89 -63.35
CA SER A 962 -32.23 -5.14 -63.64
C SER A 962 -32.15 -4.39 -64.96
N TYR A 963 -30.96 -3.94 -65.36
CA TYR A 963 -30.74 -3.26 -66.62
C TYR A 963 -30.79 -4.25 -67.79
N GLU A 964 -30.07 -5.37 -67.67
CA GLU A 964 -30.03 -6.46 -68.67
C GLU A 964 -31.44 -6.94 -69.04
N LYS A 965 -32.29 -7.19 -68.03
CA LYS A 965 -33.69 -7.61 -68.22
C LYS A 965 -34.56 -6.56 -68.92
N LYS A 966 -34.27 -5.27 -68.74
CA LYS A 966 -35.04 -4.16 -69.32
C LYS A 966 -34.62 -3.80 -70.75
N LYS A 967 -33.38 -4.10 -71.14
CA LYS A 967 -32.77 -3.70 -72.42
C LYS A 967 -32.32 -4.87 -73.29
N TYR A 968 -32.70 -6.10 -72.95
CA TYR A 968 -32.43 -7.34 -73.71
C TYR A 968 -30.94 -7.65 -73.92
N GLY A 969 -30.09 -7.37 -72.92
CA GLY A 969 -28.68 -7.75 -72.92
C GLY A 969 -27.72 -6.69 -72.40
N ILE A 970 -26.44 -7.03 -72.41
CA ILE A 970 -25.30 -6.15 -72.09
C ILE A 970 -24.27 -6.28 -73.22
N ASP A 971 -23.87 -5.16 -73.81
CA ASP A 971 -22.87 -5.09 -74.89
C ASP A 971 -21.58 -4.35 -74.50
N TYR A 972 -21.48 -3.98 -73.21
CA TYR A 972 -20.38 -3.21 -72.61
C TYR A 972 -20.24 -1.78 -73.12
N LYS A 973 -21.18 -1.26 -73.94
CA LYS A 973 -21.21 0.13 -74.40
C LYS A 973 -22.07 1.02 -73.51
N GLU A 974 -22.70 0.47 -72.49
CA GLU A 974 -23.62 1.19 -71.63
C GLU A 974 -22.96 2.35 -70.87
N PRO A 975 -23.68 3.45 -70.65
CA PRO A 975 -23.12 4.67 -70.05
C PRO A 975 -22.80 4.54 -68.55
N PHE A 976 -23.26 3.47 -67.87
CA PHE A 976 -22.99 3.26 -66.45
C PHE A 976 -21.63 2.59 -66.19
N TRP A 977 -20.96 2.08 -67.23
CA TRP A 977 -19.62 1.54 -67.11
C TRP A 977 -18.60 2.67 -66.95
N LEU A 978 -17.80 2.58 -65.91
CA LEU A 978 -16.73 3.50 -65.59
C LEU A 978 -15.47 3.08 -66.35
N LYS A 979 -15.29 3.62 -67.56
CA LYS A 979 -14.20 3.24 -68.48
C LYS A 979 -12.99 4.17 -68.37
N ASP A 980 -13.26 5.48 -68.25
CA ASP A 980 -12.26 6.54 -68.27
C ASP A 980 -11.63 6.79 -66.89
N GLY A 981 -10.67 5.95 -66.47
CA GLY A 981 -9.97 6.18 -65.20
C GLY A 981 -9.14 5.00 -64.72
N TYR A 982 -9.07 4.88 -63.40
CA TYR A 982 -8.27 3.89 -62.70
C TYR A 982 -9.10 3.09 -61.72
N LEU A 983 -8.69 1.85 -61.50
CA LEU A 983 -9.22 1.00 -60.45
C LEU A 983 -8.18 0.87 -59.33
N LEU A 984 -8.52 1.39 -58.16
CA LEU A 984 -7.74 1.32 -56.94
C LEU A 984 -8.22 0.14 -56.08
N VAL A 985 -7.28 -0.69 -55.63
CA VAL A 985 -7.51 -1.81 -54.72
C VAL A 985 -6.97 -1.46 -53.34
N ASN A 986 -7.83 -1.57 -52.34
CA ASN A 986 -7.52 -1.34 -50.94
C ASN A 986 -7.52 -2.67 -50.17
N PHE A 987 -6.51 -2.89 -49.34
CA PHE A 987 -6.29 -4.09 -48.55
C PHE A 987 -6.56 -3.85 -47.06
N GLN A 988 -7.56 -4.57 -46.54
CA GLN A 988 -7.70 -4.78 -45.10
C GLN A 988 -6.98 -6.07 -44.71
N ILE A 989 -5.90 -5.95 -43.94
CA ILE A 989 -5.00 -7.07 -43.60
C ILE A 989 -5.12 -7.41 -42.12
N GLU A 990 -5.37 -8.68 -41.81
CA GLU A 990 -5.60 -9.18 -40.46
C GLU A 990 -4.99 -10.56 -40.25
N THR A 991 -4.61 -10.86 -39.00
CA THR A 991 -4.24 -12.22 -38.62
C THR A 991 -5.45 -12.96 -38.06
N VAL A 992 -5.57 -14.23 -38.41
CA VAL A 992 -6.57 -15.14 -37.88
C VAL A 992 -5.83 -16.31 -37.26
N SER A 993 -6.11 -16.58 -35.99
CA SER A 993 -5.50 -17.67 -35.23
C SER A 993 -6.58 -18.54 -34.64
N ASP A 994 -6.57 -19.83 -34.99
CA ASP A 994 -7.62 -20.80 -34.70
C ASP A 994 -9.05 -20.27 -35.00
N GLY A 995 -9.19 -19.56 -36.14
CA GLY A 995 -10.46 -19.00 -36.60
C GLY A 995 -10.85 -17.65 -35.96
N VAL A 996 -10.07 -17.12 -35.01
CA VAL A 996 -10.33 -15.85 -34.34
C VAL A 996 -9.41 -14.75 -34.88
N ARG A 997 -9.99 -13.61 -35.26
CA ARG A 997 -9.23 -12.42 -35.70
C ARG A 997 -8.44 -11.84 -34.51
N LYS A 998 -7.13 -11.66 -34.65
CA LYS A 998 -6.26 -11.18 -33.56
C LYS A 998 -5.68 -9.78 -33.83
N LEU A 999 -4.88 -9.64 -34.88
CA LEU A 999 -4.19 -8.39 -35.21
C LEU A 999 -4.80 -7.75 -36.46
N SER A 1000 -4.79 -6.41 -36.50
CA SER A 1000 -5.16 -5.64 -37.70
C SER A 1000 -4.02 -4.71 -38.09
N TYR A 1001 -3.68 -4.71 -39.37
CA TYR A 1001 -2.61 -3.87 -39.92
C TYR A 1001 -3.01 -2.37 -39.90
N THR A 1002 -4.28 -2.07 -40.17
CA THR A 1002 -4.83 -0.70 -40.12
C THR A 1002 -5.31 -0.32 -38.73
N ASN A 1003 -5.90 -1.29 -37.99
CA ASN A 1003 -6.43 -1.13 -36.64
C ASN A 1003 -7.31 0.11 -36.43
N GLU A 1004 -8.16 0.42 -37.42
CA GLU A 1004 -8.86 1.70 -37.55
C GLU A 1004 -9.64 2.13 -36.30
N TRP A 1005 -10.33 1.21 -35.63
CA TRP A 1005 -11.09 1.54 -34.43
C TRP A 1005 -10.21 1.89 -33.22
N ASN A 1006 -9.06 1.20 -33.07
CA ASN A 1006 -8.17 1.41 -31.93
C ASN A 1006 -7.13 2.51 -32.18
N SER A 1007 -6.80 2.82 -33.44
CA SER A 1007 -5.82 3.86 -33.78
C SER A 1007 -6.22 5.24 -33.25
N VAL A 1008 -7.53 5.54 -33.21
CA VAL A 1008 -8.09 6.76 -32.61
C VAL A 1008 -7.73 6.88 -31.12
N PHE A 1009 -7.50 5.77 -30.44
CA PHE A 1009 -7.06 5.74 -29.05
C PHE A 1009 -5.54 5.72 -28.90
N GLY A 1010 -4.76 5.74 -29.99
CA GLY A 1010 -3.29 5.70 -29.97
C GLY A 1010 -2.67 4.31 -30.18
N TYR A 1011 -3.48 3.30 -30.54
CA TYR A 1011 -2.95 1.99 -30.95
C TYR A 1011 -2.32 2.04 -32.35
N CYS A 1012 -1.53 1.02 -32.68
CA CYS A 1012 -0.74 1.03 -33.90
C CYS A 1012 -1.61 0.88 -35.16
N ASN A 1013 -1.55 1.88 -36.03
CA ASN A 1013 -1.85 1.74 -37.45
C ASN A 1013 -0.53 1.61 -38.21
N MET A 1014 -0.31 0.45 -38.82
CA MET A 1014 0.97 0.12 -39.41
C MET A 1014 1.20 0.80 -40.76
N TRP A 1015 0.14 1.18 -41.48
CA TRP A 1015 0.27 2.02 -42.68
C TRP A 1015 0.91 3.37 -42.33
N GLU A 1016 0.44 4.00 -41.26
CA GLU A 1016 0.99 5.25 -40.73
C GLU A 1016 2.40 5.04 -40.17
N LYS A 1017 2.60 3.97 -39.38
CA LYS A 1017 3.89 3.67 -38.76
C LYS A 1017 5.01 3.51 -39.79
N GLU A 1018 4.76 2.75 -40.86
CA GLU A 1018 5.73 2.55 -41.94
C GLU A 1018 5.86 3.74 -42.90
N GLY A 1019 5.11 4.82 -42.66
CA GLY A 1019 5.23 6.09 -43.38
C GLY A 1019 4.58 6.05 -44.77
N PHE A 1020 3.37 5.50 -44.87
CA PHE A 1020 2.60 5.42 -46.12
C PHE A 1020 2.48 6.80 -46.82
N GLN A 1021 2.59 6.78 -48.14
CA GLN A 1021 2.59 8.01 -48.95
C GLN A 1021 1.15 8.37 -49.38
N TYR A 1022 0.51 9.25 -48.63
CA TYR A 1022 -0.89 9.66 -48.85
C TYR A 1022 -1.12 10.54 -50.09
N GLN A 1023 -0.06 11.15 -50.61
CA GLN A 1023 -0.13 11.96 -51.83
C GLN A 1023 1.05 11.62 -52.72
N LYS A 1024 0.78 11.39 -54.00
CA LYS A 1024 1.83 11.23 -55.01
C LYS A 1024 1.51 12.04 -56.25
N ARG A 1025 2.55 12.65 -56.82
CA ARG A 1025 2.47 13.28 -58.14
C ARG A 1025 3.07 12.33 -59.16
N ASP A 1026 2.30 12.01 -60.20
CA ASP A 1026 2.79 11.19 -61.29
C ASP A 1026 3.66 11.99 -62.26
N PHE A 1027 4.32 11.30 -63.19
CA PHE A 1027 5.18 11.88 -64.20
C PHE A 1027 4.48 12.87 -65.13
N PHE A 1028 3.18 12.70 -65.35
CA PHE A 1028 2.35 13.60 -66.15
C PHE A 1028 1.85 14.80 -65.34
N GLY A 1029 2.29 14.95 -64.10
CA GLY A 1029 1.97 16.07 -63.22
C GLY A 1029 0.65 15.93 -62.45
N ARG A 1030 -0.04 14.78 -62.54
CA ARG A 1030 -1.33 14.52 -61.87
C ARG A 1030 -1.12 14.11 -60.42
N ASN A 1031 -1.95 14.63 -59.53
CA ASN A 1031 -1.92 14.31 -58.10
C ASN A 1031 -2.89 13.18 -57.78
N PHE A 1032 -2.41 12.17 -57.08
CA PHE A 1032 -3.19 11.08 -56.51
C PHE A 1032 -3.22 11.20 -54.99
N TYR A 1033 -4.39 10.94 -54.40
CA TYR A 1033 -4.61 10.95 -52.96
C TYR A 1033 -5.06 9.57 -52.50
N PHE A 1034 -4.38 9.05 -51.49
CA PHE A 1034 -4.57 7.70 -50.97
C PHE A 1034 -5.02 7.71 -49.52
N LYS A 1035 -5.52 6.56 -49.06
CA LYS A 1035 -5.94 6.27 -47.69
C LYS A 1035 -5.28 4.97 -47.22
N ASN A 1036 -5.28 4.75 -45.90
CA ASN A 1036 -4.82 3.49 -45.32
C ASN A 1036 -5.45 2.27 -46.02
N GLY A 1037 -4.64 1.27 -46.33
CA GLY A 1037 -5.05 0.09 -47.10
C GLY A 1037 -4.84 0.21 -48.61
N ASP A 1038 -4.77 1.41 -49.19
CA ASP A 1038 -4.63 1.57 -50.64
C ASP A 1038 -3.30 0.96 -51.11
N ALA A 1039 -3.37 -0.08 -51.94
CA ALA A 1039 -2.22 -0.91 -52.29
C ALA A 1039 -1.91 -0.89 -53.80
N LEU A 1040 -2.92 -1.10 -54.65
CA LEU A 1040 -2.68 -1.31 -56.09
C LEU A 1040 -3.55 -0.38 -56.92
N LEU A 1041 -2.99 0.16 -58.00
CA LEU A 1041 -3.68 1.01 -58.97
C LEU A 1041 -3.55 0.38 -60.36
N TYR A 1042 -4.69 0.13 -60.99
CA TYR A 1042 -4.80 -0.45 -62.32
C TYR A 1042 -5.38 0.54 -63.32
N TYR A 1043 -4.89 0.50 -64.56
CA TYR A 1043 -5.64 1.04 -65.69
C TYR A 1043 -6.89 0.20 -65.94
N ILE A 1044 -8.05 0.85 -66.13
CA ILE A 1044 -9.27 0.14 -66.53
C ILE A 1044 -9.20 -0.26 -68.01
N GLU A 1045 -8.58 0.57 -68.86
CA GLU A 1045 -8.53 0.35 -70.31
C GLU A 1045 -7.26 -0.35 -70.81
N LYS A 1046 -6.35 -0.76 -69.92
CA LYS A 1046 -5.12 -1.47 -70.33
C LYS A 1046 -5.03 -2.81 -69.62
N SER A 1047 -4.70 -3.85 -70.38
CA SER A 1047 -4.59 -5.21 -69.87
C SER A 1047 -3.55 -6.01 -70.66
N ALA A 1048 -3.06 -7.08 -70.04
CA ALA A 1048 -2.12 -8.02 -70.66
C ALA A 1048 -2.67 -8.59 -71.98
N ALA A 1049 -3.98 -8.87 -72.06
CA ALA A 1049 -4.59 -9.37 -73.30
C ALA A 1049 -4.39 -8.40 -74.48
N ARG A 1050 -4.42 -7.08 -74.25
CA ARG A 1050 -4.21 -6.08 -75.32
C ARG A 1050 -2.74 -5.94 -75.73
N ASP A 1051 -1.80 -6.28 -74.86
CA ASP A 1051 -0.37 -6.22 -75.15
C ASP A 1051 0.08 -7.35 -76.09
N TYR A 1052 -0.57 -8.52 -76.05
CA TYR A 1052 -0.21 -9.70 -76.87
C TYR A 1052 -1.04 -9.88 -78.15
N ILE A 1053 -2.09 -9.08 -78.39
CA ILE A 1053 -2.91 -9.15 -79.61
C ILE A 1053 -2.21 -8.49 -80.83
N ASN A 1054 -1.18 -7.66 -80.64
CA ASN A 1054 -0.53 -6.91 -81.72
C ASN A 1054 0.65 -7.63 -82.43
N SER A 1055 0.76 -8.95 -82.32
CA SER A 1055 1.82 -9.75 -82.98
C SER A 1055 1.28 -10.80 -83.95
N GLY A 1056 0.12 -10.55 -84.57
CA GLY A 1056 -0.28 -11.23 -85.80
C GLY A 1056 0.21 -10.43 -87.00
N THR A 1057 1.30 -10.88 -87.63
CA THR A 1057 1.72 -10.42 -88.96
C THR A 1057 0.59 -10.63 -89.96
N HIS A 1058 0.10 -9.53 -90.54
CA HIS A 1058 -0.16 -9.50 -91.97
C HIS A 1058 1.07 -8.94 -92.67
#